data_AF-A0A964XBS7-F1
#
_entry.id   AF-A0A964XBS7-F1
#
_cell.length_a   1.000
_cell.length_b   1.000
_cell.length_c   1.000
_cell.angle_alpha   90.00
_cell.angle_beta   90.00
_cell.angle_gamma   90.00
#
_symmetry.space_group_name_H-M   'P 1'
#
loop_
_entity.id
_entity.type
_entity.pdbx_description
1 polymer ?
#
loop_
_entity_poly.entity_id
_entity_poly.type
_entity_poly.pdbx_seq_one_letter_code
_entity_poly.pdbx_strand_id
1 'polypeptide(L)'
;MQDQLLRVICIAATGTVVLCLLSPSSTRAQGVVGGELTKWHTVVVDFQGPNTSETAATNPFTDYRLDVTFTHAGTGKQYVVPGFYDGDGNGGGSGDVWRVRFNPDEAGQWDYTADFRSGAGVVTADPGDLNTFTTTGPHGQSDSFTVAALDADAPGFKSQGRLEYAGNHYLKFRDGGYFIKGGADSPENFLGYSGFDNTPNFKHQYAPHRNDWQAGDPDWTNDAPNGSGVRDGRNIIGALNYLGDQRVNSIYFLPMNIGGDGKDTYPYQAPINTGGSAANDNTRFDISKLTQWETVLNHAQERGINLNIVLNEAEAPNKNELDNATLGPERKLFYREMIARFGHHNAMQWMLSEEYNRGLELAPSAVKSFAQFIQDLDPYDHPISVHNGNFGNWPGGTNFPDEHTDLPGPGQRAEWEPFFGDPRFSLTSYQNYNEQGIGDEVEYLRARSALKGRPIPIMIDEPESLDALSADNVRKHMTWDIYLSGGGVEWFVRGSDQSLEDFRTYETVWEQTWHARKFMQENLPFWEMTPNDDLLRNEDSDFGGAEVFAKPGEVYAFYLPDGSNDDNPNTAGAIEAGENGPPEFDLTAEANQRFRLRWYDPRTGQFDGDLVVEFTGGAWVSLGLTPDGFQNTNDWAGLIERIAEAGDANIDGRVDEFDLALMAANWQQAGDWRQADFNGDGTIDSVDLQLLAERWGAGVGGEVASLDALLTQFPSIPEPGTAATFAALAGLFARWRM
;
A
#
# COMPACT_ATOMS: atom_id res chain seq x y z
N MET A 1 70.33 -12.86 32.06
CA MET A 1 69.53 -12.15 33.07
C MET A 1 68.11 -12.63 32.88
N GLN A 2 67.77 -13.73 33.55
CA GLN A 2 66.98 -13.77 34.81
C GLN A 2 65.53 -13.37 34.54
N ASP A 3 64.62 -14.34 34.39
CA ASP A 3 63.95 -15.17 35.42
C ASP A 3 62.81 -14.44 36.13
N GLN A 4 61.63 -15.08 36.12
CA GLN A 4 60.62 -15.28 37.18
C GLN A 4 59.41 -15.93 36.47
N LEU A 5 59.18 -17.25 36.42
CA LEU A 5 59.13 -18.32 37.44
C LEU A 5 58.06 -18.08 38.52
N LEU A 6 56.87 -18.63 38.29
CA LEU A 6 56.01 -19.14 39.37
C LEU A 6 55.79 -20.64 39.17
N ARG A 7 56.31 -21.40 40.13
CA ARG A 7 56.10 -22.85 40.31
C ARG A 7 54.83 -23.05 41.13
N VAL A 8 54.00 -24.00 40.74
CA VAL A 8 53.13 -24.73 41.68
C VAL A 8 53.54 -26.19 41.64
N ILE A 9 53.71 -26.72 42.85
CA ILE A 9 54.31 -28.00 43.22
C ILE A 9 53.26 -29.11 43.08
N CYS A 10 53.63 -30.20 42.39
CA CYS A 10 52.89 -31.46 42.43
C CYS A 10 53.09 -32.15 43.79
N ILE A 11 52.00 -32.44 44.49
CA ILE A 11 51.95 -33.44 45.56
C ILE A 11 51.29 -34.69 44.97
N ALA A 12 52.02 -35.81 44.99
CA ALA A 12 51.48 -37.11 44.65
C ALA A 12 50.58 -37.61 45.79
N ALA A 13 49.30 -37.82 45.49
CA ALA A 13 48.41 -38.64 46.30
C ALA A 13 47.62 -39.57 45.37
N THR A 14 47.71 -40.85 45.69
CA THR A 14 47.02 -42.00 45.10
C THR A 14 45.51 -41.77 44.92
N GLY A 15 44.98 -42.06 43.72
CA GLY A 15 43.54 -42.27 43.55
C GLY A 15 43.03 -41.94 42.15
N THR A 16 42.69 -42.99 41.40
CA THR A 16 41.70 -43.00 40.30
C THR A 16 41.93 -42.02 39.14
N VAL A 17 42.45 -42.54 38.03
CA VAL A 17 42.34 -41.88 36.72
C VAL A 17 40.86 -41.91 36.31
N VAL A 18 40.15 -40.81 36.57
CA VAL A 18 38.89 -40.51 35.88
C VAL A 18 39.29 -40.01 34.50
N LEU A 19 39.12 -40.86 33.50
CA LEU A 19 39.19 -40.48 32.10
C LEU A 19 37.97 -39.58 31.84
N CYS A 20 38.10 -38.26 32.01
CA CYS A 20 37.12 -37.31 31.48
C CYS A 20 37.22 -37.40 29.95
N LEU A 21 36.38 -38.25 29.36
CA LEU A 21 35.95 -38.11 27.98
C LEU A 21 35.29 -36.73 27.89
N LEU A 22 36.07 -35.73 27.47
CA LEU A 22 35.51 -34.55 26.84
C LEU A 22 34.87 -35.05 25.55
N SER A 23 33.59 -35.39 25.62
CA SER A 23 32.76 -35.46 24.44
C SER A 23 32.96 -34.13 23.70
N PRO A 24 33.29 -34.12 22.40
CA PRO A 24 33.14 -32.90 21.64
C PRO A 24 31.66 -32.55 21.76
N SER A 25 31.34 -31.49 22.51
CA SER A 25 30.06 -30.82 22.34
C SER A 25 30.06 -30.45 20.86
N SER A 26 29.32 -31.21 20.07
CA SER A 26 29.03 -30.87 18.68
C SER A 26 28.22 -29.58 18.74
N THR A 27 28.92 -28.44 18.79
CA THR A 27 28.35 -27.16 18.38
C THR A 27 27.94 -27.39 16.93
N ARG A 28 26.67 -27.73 16.71
CA ARG A 28 26.09 -27.65 15.37
C ARG A 28 26.38 -26.23 14.90
N ALA A 29 27.01 -26.09 13.75
CA ALA A 29 27.26 -24.78 13.17
C ALA A 29 25.93 -24.03 13.15
N GLN A 30 25.85 -22.85 13.74
CA GLN A 30 24.63 -22.05 13.82
C GLN A 30 24.32 -21.45 12.44
N GLY A 31 23.08 -21.00 12.24
CA GLY A 31 22.72 -20.22 11.07
C GLY A 31 23.50 -18.92 11.03
N VAL A 32 23.97 -18.52 9.83
CA VAL A 32 24.68 -17.26 9.61
C VAL A 32 23.65 -16.17 9.39
N VAL A 33 23.55 -15.24 10.34
CA VAL A 33 22.65 -14.08 10.25
C VAL A 33 23.32 -12.98 9.43
N GLY A 34 22.61 -12.44 8.45
CA GLY A 34 23.02 -11.35 7.58
C GLY A 34 21.87 -10.38 7.27
N GLY A 35 22.12 -9.43 6.38
CA GLY A 35 21.23 -8.30 6.14
C GLY A 35 21.43 -7.18 7.17
N GLU A 36 20.61 -6.14 7.07
CA GLU A 36 20.63 -5.04 8.03
C GLU A 36 19.70 -5.35 9.20
N LEU A 37 20.23 -5.35 10.42
CA LEU A 37 19.48 -5.72 11.63
C LEU A 37 18.72 -4.52 12.20
N THR A 38 17.80 -3.98 11.41
CA THR A 38 16.95 -2.83 11.72
C THR A 38 15.49 -3.24 11.57
N LYS A 39 14.58 -2.71 12.39
CA LYS A 39 13.14 -2.97 12.25
C LYS A 39 12.71 -2.65 10.79
N TRP A 40 11.91 -3.53 10.19
CA TRP A 40 11.47 -3.49 8.77
C TRP A 40 12.52 -3.76 7.70
N HIS A 41 13.75 -4.08 8.08
CA HIS A 41 14.77 -4.51 7.12
C HIS A 41 14.84 -6.04 7.08
N THR A 42 15.05 -6.60 5.90
CA THR A 42 15.16 -8.05 5.73
C THR A 42 16.39 -8.59 6.47
N VAL A 43 16.13 -9.45 7.45
CA VAL A 43 17.12 -10.30 8.10
C VAL A 43 17.20 -11.61 7.33
N VAL A 44 18.40 -11.97 6.89
CA VAL A 44 18.67 -13.24 6.22
C VAL A 44 19.31 -14.20 7.20
N VAL A 45 18.84 -15.44 7.26
CA VAL A 45 19.54 -16.50 8.02
C VAL A 45 19.85 -17.67 7.10
N ASP A 46 21.14 -17.93 6.91
CA ASP A 46 21.65 -19.00 6.05
C ASP A 46 22.07 -20.20 6.89
N PHE A 47 21.52 -21.36 6.57
CA PHE A 47 21.81 -22.62 7.20
C PHE A 47 22.61 -23.52 6.26
N GLN A 48 23.58 -24.22 6.83
CA GLN A 48 24.31 -25.28 6.16
C GLN A 48 23.50 -26.58 6.25
N GLY A 49 23.03 -27.07 5.11
CA GLY A 49 22.20 -28.28 4.99
C GLY A 49 22.79 -29.30 4.01
N PRO A 50 21.97 -30.23 3.50
CA PRO A 50 22.41 -31.17 2.48
C PRO A 50 22.95 -30.45 1.23
N ASN A 51 24.12 -30.84 0.76
CA ASN A 51 24.68 -30.38 -0.51
C ASN A 51 23.91 -31.02 -1.67
N THR A 52 23.39 -30.20 -2.58
CA THR A 52 22.50 -30.62 -3.66
C THR A 52 22.62 -29.66 -4.84
N SER A 53 21.72 -29.77 -5.82
CA SER A 53 21.61 -28.86 -6.96
C SER A 53 20.19 -28.82 -7.49
N GLU A 54 19.88 -27.79 -8.29
CA GLU A 54 18.60 -27.66 -8.99
C GLU A 54 18.26 -28.90 -9.82
N THR A 55 19.26 -29.66 -10.27
CA THR A 55 19.13 -30.85 -11.12
C THR A 55 19.45 -32.16 -10.37
N ALA A 56 19.61 -32.12 -9.05
CA ALA A 56 19.96 -33.30 -8.26
C ALA A 56 18.84 -34.36 -8.30
N ALA A 57 19.23 -35.63 -8.16
CA ALA A 57 18.31 -36.76 -8.21
C ALA A 57 17.22 -36.68 -7.13
N THR A 58 17.58 -36.33 -5.90
CA THR A 58 16.63 -35.90 -4.87
C THR A 58 16.29 -34.44 -5.13
N ASN A 59 15.02 -34.12 -5.27
CA ASN A 59 14.61 -32.76 -5.62
C ASN A 59 14.70 -31.86 -4.38
N PRO A 60 15.58 -30.84 -4.36
CA PRO A 60 15.75 -29.99 -3.19
C PRO A 60 14.50 -29.16 -2.86
N PHE A 61 13.65 -28.90 -3.85
CA PHE A 61 12.46 -28.06 -3.70
C PHE A 61 11.24 -28.84 -3.22
N THR A 62 11.17 -30.16 -3.44
CA THR A 62 10.03 -30.99 -2.99
C THR A 62 10.33 -31.85 -1.77
N ASP A 63 11.57 -32.32 -1.66
CA ASP A 63 11.93 -33.40 -0.73
C ASP A 63 12.62 -32.90 0.53
N TYR A 64 12.75 -31.58 0.68
CA TYR A 64 13.19 -30.91 1.88
C TYR A 64 12.26 -29.75 2.24
N ARG A 65 12.18 -29.45 3.53
CA ARG A 65 11.39 -28.34 4.05
C ARG A 65 12.15 -27.68 5.19
N LEU A 66 12.40 -26.38 5.06
CA LEU A 66 12.88 -25.51 6.13
C LEU A 66 11.72 -24.61 6.57
N ASP A 67 11.40 -24.62 7.85
CA ASP A 67 10.62 -23.57 8.51
C ASP A 67 11.46 -23.02 9.68
N VAL A 68 11.45 -21.71 9.92
CA VAL A 68 12.21 -21.11 11.02
C VAL A 68 11.25 -20.34 11.92
N THR A 69 11.21 -20.71 13.20
CA THR A 69 10.44 -19.98 14.21
C THR A 69 11.30 -18.87 14.79
N PHE A 70 10.89 -17.62 14.60
CA PHE A 70 11.46 -16.44 15.24
C PHE A 70 10.60 -16.05 16.43
N THR A 71 11.21 -15.73 17.58
CA THR A 71 10.53 -15.30 18.80
C THR A 71 11.17 -14.04 19.34
N HIS A 72 10.40 -12.97 19.53
CA HIS A 72 10.90 -11.77 20.19
C HIS A 72 11.02 -12.02 21.69
N ALA A 73 12.21 -11.85 22.25
CA ALA A 73 12.50 -12.20 23.65
C ALA A 73 11.72 -11.34 24.66
N GLY A 74 11.37 -10.10 24.28
CA GLY A 74 10.66 -9.17 25.15
C GLY A 74 9.15 -9.39 25.20
N THR A 75 8.51 -9.53 24.03
CA THR A 75 7.04 -9.63 23.91
C THR A 75 6.53 -11.06 23.79
N GLY A 76 7.40 -12.01 23.45
CA GLY A 76 7.03 -13.39 23.14
C GLY A 76 6.34 -13.54 21.78
N LYS A 77 6.31 -12.50 20.94
CA LYS A 77 5.74 -12.55 19.59
C LYS A 77 6.48 -13.56 18.73
N GLN A 78 5.76 -14.33 17.93
CA GLN A 78 6.34 -15.40 17.11
C GLN A 78 5.94 -15.32 15.65
N TYR A 79 6.88 -15.70 14.79
CA TYR A 79 6.68 -15.93 13.36
C TYR A 79 7.23 -17.30 12.98
N VAL A 80 6.50 -18.05 12.16
CA VAL A 80 7.01 -19.26 11.52
C VAL A 80 7.22 -18.95 10.04
N VAL A 81 8.46 -18.72 9.65
CA VAL A 81 8.80 -18.23 8.31
C VAL A 81 9.28 -19.40 7.46
N PRO A 82 8.68 -19.65 6.28
CA PRO A 82 9.16 -20.69 5.38
C PRO A 82 10.53 -20.30 4.80
N GLY A 83 11.46 -21.24 4.82
CA GLY A 83 12.74 -21.14 4.14
C GLY A 83 12.77 -21.92 2.83
N PHE A 84 13.84 -21.72 2.04
CA PHE A 84 14.01 -22.26 0.69
C PHE A 84 15.46 -22.73 0.45
N TYR A 85 15.64 -23.57 -0.58
CA TYR A 85 16.97 -23.95 -1.06
C TYR A 85 17.56 -22.82 -1.92
N ASP A 86 18.80 -22.42 -1.62
CA ASP A 86 19.44 -21.27 -2.27
C ASP A 86 20.83 -21.59 -2.85
N GLY A 87 21.10 -22.87 -3.10
CA GLY A 87 22.32 -23.28 -3.79
C GLY A 87 23.58 -22.91 -3.03
N ASP A 88 24.43 -22.06 -3.63
CA ASP A 88 25.64 -21.51 -3.00
C ASP A 88 25.40 -20.21 -2.21
N GLY A 89 24.15 -19.75 -2.11
CA GLY A 89 23.72 -18.52 -1.45
C GLY A 89 24.01 -17.23 -2.23
N ASN A 90 24.60 -17.33 -3.42
CA ASN A 90 25.05 -16.22 -4.27
C ASN A 90 24.54 -16.35 -5.72
N GLY A 91 23.43 -17.05 -5.92
CA GLY A 91 22.79 -17.25 -7.23
C GLY A 91 23.30 -18.47 -8.01
N GLY A 92 24.21 -19.27 -7.47
CA GLY A 92 24.64 -20.52 -8.08
C GLY A 92 23.71 -21.68 -7.73
N GLY A 93 23.21 -22.42 -8.74
CA GLY A 93 22.22 -23.50 -8.57
C GLY A 93 22.71 -24.79 -7.88
N SER A 94 23.91 -24.81 -7.27
CA SER A 94 24.48 -25.97 -6.59
C SER A 94 25.20 -25.55 -5.31
N GLY A 95 24.90 -26.22 -4.21
CA GLY A 95 25.51 -25.94 -2.92
C GLY A 95 24.72 -26.53 -1.77
N ASP A 96 24.98 -26.02 -0.57
CA ASP A 96 24.45 -26.49 0.71
C ASP A 96 23.77 -25.37 1.51
N VAL A 97 23.45 -24.23 0.88
CA VAL A 97 22.79 -23.10 1.52
C VAL A 97 21.27 -23.27 1.48
N TRP A 98 20.67 -23.17 2.67
CA TRP A 98 19.24 -23.11 2.89
C TRP A 98 18.92 -21.81 3.62
N ARG A 99 18.07 -20.98 3.04
CA ARG A 99 17.90 -19.58 3.43
C ARG A 99 16.49 -19.34 3.95
N VAL A 100 16.38 -18.44 4.92
CA VAL A 100 15.11 -17.80 5.29
C VAL A 100 15.29 -16.29 5.27
N ARG A 101 14.22 -15.57 4.87
CA ARG A 101 14.16 -14.10 4.89
C ARG A 101 13.08 -13.67 5.88
N PHE A 102 13.51 -13.05 6.96
CA PHE A 102 12.66 -12.59 8.05
C PHE A 102 12.57 -11.07 8.06
N ASN A 103 11.37 -10.51 8.16
CA ASN A 103 11.13 -9.08 8.29
C ASN A 103 10.68 -8.77 9.74
N PRO A 104 11.59 -8.37 10.64
CA PRO A 104 11.28 -8.13 12.04
C PRO A 104 10.48 -6.85 12.23
N ASP A 105 9.45 -6.96 13.06
CA ASP A 105 8.51 -5.87 13.30
C ASP A 105 8.60 -5.24 14.70
N GLU A 106 9.58 -5.67 15.47
CA GLU A 106 9.89 -5.13 16.79
C GLU A 106 11.41 -5.02 16.91
N ALA A 107 11.88 -3.90 17.47
CA ALA A 107 13.26 -3.75 17.87
C ALA A 107 13.52 -4.52 19.18
N GLY A 108 14.71 -5.09 19.31
CA GLY A 108 15.08 -5.92 20.45
C GLY A 108 15.67 -7.26 20.03
N GLN A 109 15.83 -8.15 21.00
CA GLN A 109 16.42 -9.46 20.77
C GLN A 109 15.38 -10.42 20.19
N TRP A 110 15.73 -11.08 19.09
CA TRP A 110 14.98 -12.15 18.47
C TRP A 110 15.76 -13.45 18.57
N ASP A 111 15.12 -14.49 19.08
CA ASP A 111 15.61 -15.87 19.06
C ASP A 111 15.06 -16.57 17.82
N TYR A 112 15.81 -17.50 17.24
CA TYR A 112 15.31 -18.35 16.15
C TYR A 112 15.55 -19.83 16.42
N THR A 113 14.72 -20.70 15.84
CA THR A 113 14.94 -22.16 15.81
C THR A 113 14.48 -22.73 14.47
N ALA A 114 15.35 -23.49 13.80
CA ALA A 114 15.05 -24.13 12.53
C ALA A 114 14.34 -25.49 12.71
N ASP A 115 13.25 -25.73 11.98
CA ASP A 115 12.71 -27.06 11.72
C ASP A 115 13.05 -27.48 10.28
N PHE A 116 13.93 -28.48 10.13
CA PHE A 116 14.36 -28.97 8.83
C PHE A 116 14.00 -30.45 8.65
N ARG A 117 13.17 -30.73 7.64
CA ARG A 117 12.64 -32.07 7.36
C ARG A 117 13.07 -32.53 5.98
N SER A 118 13.19 -33.85 5.82
CA SER A 118 13.42 -34.50 4.53
C SER A 118 12.50 -35.70 4.33
N GLY A 119 12.11 -35.91 3.07
CA GLY A 119 11.30 -37.02 2.60
C GLY A 119 10.46 -36.59 1.39
N ALA A 120 10.05 -37.55 0.56
CA ALA A 120 9.36 -37.25 -0.69
C ALA A 120 8.12 -36.38 -0.46
N GLY A 121 8.06 -35.21 -1.10
CA GLY A 121 6.93 -34.28 -1.03
C GLY A 121 6.72 -33.58 0.32
N VAL A 122 7.72 -33.56 1.21
CA VAL A 122 7.60 -32.92 2.54
C VAL A 122 7.26 -31.42 2.47
N VAL A 123 7.66 -30.74 1.39
CA VAL A 123 7.48 -29.29 1.24
C VAL A 123 6.00 -28.87 1.23
N THR A 124 5.12 -29.73 0.71
CA THR A 124 3.67 -29.48 0.59
C THR A 124 2.83 -30.23 1.60
N ALA A 125 3.46 -30.95 2.53
CA ALA A 125 2.79 -31.67 3.60
C ALA A 125 2.08 -30.70 4.55
N ASP A 126 0.89 -31.09 5.02
CA ASP A 126 0.16 -30.30 6.00
C ASP A 126 0.97 -30.24 7.32
N PRO A 127 0.95 -29.12 8.07
CA PRO A 127 1.74 -28.97 9.29
C PRO A 127 1.56 -30.10 10.32
N GLY A 128 0.36 -30.68 10.41
CA GLY A 128 0.05 -31.80 11.30
C GLY A 128 0.80 -33.10 10.98
N ASP A 129 1.24 -33.28 9.73
CA ASP A 129 1.88 -34.50 9.25
C ASP A 129 3.42 -34.43 9.25
N LEU A 130 4.00 -33.28 9.57
CA LEU A 130 5.46 -33.06 9.54
C LEU A 130 6.26 -34.03 10.44
N ASN A 131 5.63 -34.53 11.51
CA ASN A 131 6.26 -35.51 12.41
C ASN A 131 6.42 -36.91 11.80
N THR A 132 5.80 -37.18 10.64
CA THR A 132 6.00 -38.42 9.88
C THR A 132 7.26 -38.39 9.01
N PHE A 133 7.86 -37.21 8.81
CA PHE A 133 9.07 -37.00 8.02
C PHE A 133 10.34 -37.01 8.88
N THR A 134 11.48 -37.26 8.23
CA THR A 134 12.77 -37.38 8.92
C THR A 134 13.33 -35.99 9.22
N THR A 135 13.77 -35.73 10.45
CA THR A 135 14.55 -34.53 10.78
C THR A 135 15.98 -34.70 10.31
N THR A 136 16.55 -33.69 9.65
CA THR A 136 17.92 -33.74 9.11
C THR A 136 18.58 -32.37 9.10
N GLY A 137 19.84 -32.28 8.64
CA GLY A 137 20.54 -31.01 8.40
C GLY A 137 20.47 -30.03 9.59
N PRO A 138 19.99 -28.78 9.38
CA PRO A 138 19.94 -27.76 10.41
C PRO A 138 18.78 -27.87 11.40
N HIS A 139 17.98 -28.95 11.40
CA HIS A 139 16.86 -29.10 12.34
C HIS A 139 17.30 -28.94 13.80
N GLY A 140 16.65 -28.05 14.55
CA GLY A 140 16.95 -27.74 15.94
C GLY A 140 18.16 -26.84 16.15
N GLN A 141 18.78 -26.30 15.09
CA GLN A 141 19.73 -25.20 15.24
C GLN A 141 18.99 -23.94 15.68
N SER A 142 19.57 -23.24 16.65
CA SER A 142 19.01 -22.03 17.23
C SER A 142 20.12 -21.05 17.62
N ASP A 143 19.81 -19.77 17.54
CA ASP A 143 20.63 -18.66 18.04
C ASP A 143 19.74 -17.42 18.23
N SER A 144 20.36 -16.27 18.53
CA SER A 144 19.68 -15.00 18.67
C SER A 144 20.44 -13.86 17.97
N PHE A 145 19.72 -12.82 17.60
CA PHE A 145 20.28 -11.56 17.09
C PHE A 145 19.48 -10.39 17.66
N THR A 146 20.02 -9.18 17.55
CA THR A 146 19.35 -7.95 18.04
C THR A 146 19.02 -7.06 16.87
N VAL A 147 17.76 -6.64 16.80
CA VAL A 147 17.20 -5.71 15.82
C VAL A 147 17.19 -4.31 16.41
N ALA A 148 17.77 -3.34 15.70
CA ALA A 148 17.75 -1.94 16.07
C ALA A 148 16.35 -1.32 15.89
N ALA A 149 16.16 -0.13 16.49
CA ALA A 149 14.95 0.67 16.29
C ALA A 149 14.74 1.02 14.81
N LEU A 150 13.50 1.36 14.45
CA LEU A 150 13.16 1.89 13.13
C LEU A 150 14.11 3.04 12.75
N ASP A 151 14.68 2.96 11.56
CA ASP A 151 15.36 4.08 10.93
C ASP A 151 14.33 4.91 10.14
N ALA A 152 14.02 6.11 10.65
CA ALA A 152 13.06 7.01 10.03
C ALA A 152 13.55 7.58 8.68
N ASP A 153 14.86 7.55 8.43
CA ASP A 153 15.48 8.02 7.19
C ASP A 153 15.68 6.88 6.18
N ALA A 154 15.24 5.65 6.51
CA ALA A 154 15.39 4.50 5.63
C ALA A 154 14.61 4.66 4.31
N PRO A 155 15.17 4.16 3.19
CA PRO A 155 14.58 4.36 1.87
C PRO A 155 13.24 3.63 1.70
N GLY A 156 12.36 4.25 0.91
CA GLY A 156 11.09 3.67 0.49
C GLY A 156 10.21 3.25 1.66
N PHE A 157 9.75 2.00 1.66
CA PHE A 157 8.83 1.50 2.69
C PHE A 157 9.52 1.02 3.97
N LYS A 158 10.86 0.96 4.02
CA LYS A 158 11.58 0.55 5.23
C LYS A 158 11.36 1.51 6.40
N SER A 159 11.16 2.80 6.13
CA SER A 159 10.81 3.81 7.15
C SER A 159 9.33 3.80 7.56
N GLN A 160 8.47 3.11 6.81
CA GLN A 160 7.01 3.08 7.05
C GLN A 160 6.52 1.75 7.63
N GLY A 161 7.28 0.67 7.38
CA GLY A 161 6.93 -0.69 7.78
C GLY A 161 5.96 -1.37 6.83
N ARG A 162 5.33 -2.44 7.30
CA ARG A 162 4.43 -3.25 6.48
C ARG A 162 3.17 -2.49 6.07
N LEU A 163 2.74 -2.67 4.83
CA LEU A 163 1.45 -2.20 4.31
C LEU A 163 0.35 -3.22 4.64
N GLU A 164 -0.69 -2.79 5.34
CA GLU A 164 -1.66 -3.70 5.96
C GLU A 164 -3.10 -3.25 5.72
N TYR A 165 -4.02 -4.21 5.76
CA TYR A 165 -5.43 -3.89 5.84
C TYR A 165 -5.76 -3.28 7.20
N ALA A 166 -6.28 -2.05 7.19
CA ALA A 166 -6.52 -1.26 8.40
C ALA A 166 -7.95 -1.36 8.95
N GLY A 167 -8.76 -2.32 8.48
CA GLY A 167 -10.15 -2.46 8.91
C GLY A 167 -11.13 -1.48 8.25
N ASN A 168 -10.69 -0.74 7.22
CA ASN A 168 -11.49 0.25 6.51
C ASN A 168 -11.19 0.19 4.99
N HIS A 169 -11.68 1.17 4.23
CA HIS A 169 -11.51 1.22 2.77
C HIS A 169 -10.11 1.66 2.31
N TYR A 170 -9.10 1.67 3.18
CA TYR A 170 -7.73 1.97 2.80
C TYR A 170 -6.73 1.03 3.47
N LEU A 171 -5.63 0.78 2.77
CA LEU A 171 -4.46 0.15 3.39
C LEU A 171 -3.70 1.19 4.21
N LYS A 172 -2.94 0.73 5.20
CA LYS A 172 -2.12 1.60 6.05
C LYS A 172 -0.78 0.97 6.32
N PHE A 173 0.28 1.77 6.27
CA PHE A 173 1.57 1.36 6.80
C PHE A 173 1.53 1.27 8.33
N ARG A 174 2.06 0.19 8.90
CA ARG A 174 1.99 -0.06 10.34
C ARG A 174 2.60 1.05 11.20
N ASP A 175 3.75 1.58 10.78
CA ASP A 175 4.41 2.73 11.42
C ASP A 175 4.29 4.03 10.60
N GLY A 176 3.52 4.01 9.51
CA GLY A 176 3.37 5.12 8.56
C GLY A 176 1.92 5.58 8.35
N GLY A 177 1.71 6.29 7.25
CA GLY A 177 0.40 6.83 6.86
C GLY A 177 -0.50 5.83 6.14
N TYR A 178 -1.71 6.28 5.81
CA TYR A 178 -2.61 5.57 4.90
C TYR A 178 -2.08 5.61 3.46
N PHE A 179 -2.37 4.55 2.72
CA PHE A 179 -1.90 4.35 1.35
C PHE A 179 -3.05 4.54 0.36
N ILE A 180 -2.78 5.30 -0.71
CA ILE A 180 -3.64 5.43 -1.88
C ILE A 180 -2.84 5.03 -3.13
N LYS A 181 -3.42 4.15 -3.95
CA LYS A 181 -2.73 3.53 -5.07
C LYS A 181 -2.83 4.39 -6.34
N GLY A 182 -1.70 4.57 -7.02
CA GLY A 182 -1.60 5.14 -8.37
C GLY A 182 -0.42 4.45 -9.06
N GLY A 183 -0.70 3.27 -9.61
CA GLY A 183 0.31 2.34 -10.11
C GLY A 183 0.27 2.14 -11.62
N ALA A 184 1.18 1.30 -12.11
CA ALA A 184 1.21 0.83 -13.49
C ALA A 184 0.76 -0.64 -13.52
N ASP A 185 -0.28 -0.92 -14.30
CA ASP A 185 -0.72 -2.29 -14.56
C ASP A 185 0.16 -2.93 -15.66
N SER A 186 0.28 -2.23 -16.79
CA SER A 186 1.10 -2.68 -17.91
C SER A 186 2.59 -2.27 -17.79
N PRO A 187 3.54 -3.13 -18.21
CA PRO A 187 3.30 -4.46 -18.74
C PRO A 187 3.15 -5.52 -17.64
N GLU A 188 2.11 -6.36 -17.72
CA GLU A 188 1.88 -7.44 -16.74
C GLU A 188 2.99 -8.51 -16.74
N ASN A 189 3.67 -8.71 -17.87
CA ASN A 189 4.85 -9.56 -18.00
C ASN A 189 6.14 -8.77 -17.73
N PHE A 190 6.12 -7.84 -16.77
CA PHE A 190 7.26 -6.98 -16.41
C PHE A 190 8.58 -7.75 -16.24
N LEU A 191 8.51 -8.96 -15.68
CA LEU A 191 9.64 -9.86 -15.44
C LEU A 191 10.11 -10.67 -16.67
N GLY A 192 9.45 -10.53 -17.81
CA GLY A 192 9.80 -11.11 -19.13
C GLY A 192 11.01 -10.44 -19.77
N TYR A 193 12.05 -10.19 -18.97
CA TYR A 193 13.19 -9.33 -19.27
C TYR A 193 14.42 -10.10 -19.75
N SER A 194 15.01 -9.62 -20.85
CA SER A 194 16.22 -10.20 -21.48
C SER A 194 17.45 -10.28 -20.58
N GLY A 195 17.54 -9.42 -19.56
CA GLY A 195 18.69 -9.40 -18.65
C GLY A 195 18.65 -10.47 -17.55
N PHE A 196 17.56 -11.23 -17.41
CA PHE A 196 17.49 -12.34 -16.46
C PHE A 196 18.11 -13.64 -17.00
N ASP A 197 18.56 -14.52 -16.11
CA ASP A 197 18.91 -15.89 -16.48
C ASP A 197 17.69 -16.63 -17.02
N ASN A 198 17.91 -17.59 -17.92
CA ASN A 198 16.90 -18.54 -18.39
C ASN A 198 15.57 -17.89 -18.84
N THR A 199 15.65 -16.75 -19.53
CA THR A 199 14.50 -16.04 -20.13
C THR A 199 14.63 -16.02 -21.65
N PRO A 200 14.58 -17.17 -22.34
CA PRO A 200 14.87 -17.24 -23.78
C PRO A 200 13.81 -16.58 -24.68
N ASN A 201 12.58 -16.44 -24.19
CA ASN A 201 11.43 -15.87 -24.91
C ASN A 201 11.10 -14.45 -24.46
N PHE A 202 12.05 -13.74 -23.83
CA PHE A 202 11.83 -12.39 -23.30
C PHE A 202 11.11 -11.50 -24.32
N LYS A 203 10.18 -10.67 -23.83
CA LYS A 203 9.58 -9.58 -24.62
C LYS A 203 10.20 -8.22 -24.27
N HIS A 204 10.92 -8.12 -23.15
CA HIS A 204 11.39 -6.85 -22.63
C HIS A 204 12.90 -6.64 -22.64
N GLN A 205 13.30 -5.40 -22.94
CA GLN A 205 14.67 -4.90 -22.81
C GLN A 205 14.75 -3.61 -21.99
N TYR A 206 13.67 -2.85 -21.87
CA TYR A 206 13.59 -1.55 -21.21
C TYR A 206 14.73 -0.60 -21.61
N ALA A 207 15.22 -0.73 -22.86
CA ALA A 207 16.39 0.00 -23.33
C ALA A 207 16.29 1.54 -23.16
N PRO A 208 15.11 2.18 -23.33
CA PRO A 208 14.92 3.60 -23.06
C PRO A 208 15.29 4.01 -21.63
N HIS A 209 15.13 3.11 -20.66
CA HIS A 209 15.36 3.37 -19.24
C HIS A 209 16.80 3.14 -18.77
N ARG A 210 17.72 2.79 -19.67
CA ARG A 210 19.13 2.59 -19.30
C ARG A 210 19.76 3.83 -18.65
N ASN A 211 19.40 5.02 -19.10
CA ASN A 211 19.94 6.26 -18.55
C ASN A 211 19.30 6.68 -17.22
N ASP A 212 18.23 6.00 -16.81
CA ASP A 212 17.59 6.23 -15.51
C ASP A 212 18.30 5.48 -14.38
N TRP A 213 19.12 4.48 -14.71
CA TRP A 213 20.02 3.83 -13.76
C TRP A 213 21.12 4.80 -13.32
N GLN A 214 21.37 4.85 -12.02
CA GLN A 214 22.31 5.74 -11.37
C GLN A 214 23.43 4.96 -10.65
N ALA A 215 24.56 5.64 -10.44
CA ALA A 215 25.66 5.03 -9.69
C ALA A 215 25.24 4.79 -8.23
N GLY A 216 25.27 3.53 -7.81
CA GLY A 216 24.82 3.10 -6.47
C GLY A 216 23.62 2.16 -6.54
N ASP A 217 22.86 2.20 -7.64
CA ASP A 217 21.78 1.27 -7.89
C ASP A 217 22.29 -0.16 -8.08
N PRO A 218 21.46 -1.17 -7.76
CA PRO A 218 21.82 -2.56 -7.98
C PRO A 218 21.95 -2.89 -9.47
N ASP A 219 22.77 -3.91 -9.77
CA ASP A 219 22.98 -4.47 -11.11
C ASP A 219 23.61 -5.87 -11.01
N TRP A 220 23.46 -6.67 -12.07
CA TRP A 220 24.16 -7.93 -12.33
C TRP A 220 24.68 -7.99 -13.77
N THR A 221 25.64 -7.14 -14.15
CA THR A 221 26.27 -7.26 -15.47
C THR A 221 27.18 -8.50 -15.53
N ASN A 222 26.81 -9.52 -16.31
CA ASN A 222 27.64 -10.70 -16.58
C ASN A 222 27.39 -11.33 -17.96
N ASP A 223 28.34 -12.12 -18.45
CA ASP A 223 28.13 -12.91 -19.66
C ASP A 223 27.09 -14.00 -19.41
N ALA A 224 26.15 -14.17 -20.34
CA ALA A 224 25.16 -15.23 -20.29
C ALA A 224 25.86 -16.60 -20.36
N PRO A 225 25.57 -17.57 -19.46
CA PRO A 225 26.24 -18.87 -19.41
C PRO A 225 26.13 -19.69 -20.69
N ASN A 226 25.06 -19.46 -21.47
CA ASN A 226 24.79 -20.12 -22.75
C ASN A 226 25.40 -19.38 -23.97
N GLY A 227 26.13 -18.28 -23.75
CA GLY A 227 26.72 -17.45 -24.79
C GLY A 227 25.73 -16.57 -25.57
N SER A 228 24.51 -16.36 -25.05
CA SER A 228 23.47 -15.55 -25.73
C SER A 228 23.70 -14.04 -25.67
N GLY A 229 24.71 -13.57 -24.93
CA GLY A 229 25.06 -12.15 -24.83
C GLY A 229 25.48 -11.76 -23.42
N VAL A 230 25.31 -10.47 -23.10
CA VAL A 230 25.50 -9.93 -21.75
C VAL A 230 24.14 -9.81 -21.09
N ARG A 231 23.99 -10.38 -19.91
CA ARG A 231 22.90 -10.10 -18.98
C ARG A 231 23.26 -8.86 -18.19
N ASP A 232 22.30 -7.98 -18.01
CA ASP A 232 22.50 -6.66 -17.45
C ASP A 232 21.21 -6.25 -16.75
N GLY A 233 21.28 -5.82 -15.49
CA GLY A 233 20.11 -5.43 -14.71
C GLY A 233 19.75 -3.95 -14.84
N ARG A 234 20.64 -3.12 -15.40
CA ARG A 234 20.49 -1.66 -15.30
C ARG A 234 19.26 -1.12 -16.01
N ASN A 235 18.77 -1.76 -17.07
CA ASN A 235 17.59 -1.23 -17.77
C ASN A 235 16.32 -1.39 -16.95
N ILE A 236 16.08 -2.57 -16.38
CA ILE A 236 14.88 -2.82 -15.54
C ILE A 236 14.95 -2.05 -14.21
N ILE A 237 16.15 -1.91 -13.63
CA ILE A 237 16.37 -1.07 -12.44
C ILE A 237 16.15 0.41 -12.77
N GLY A 238 16.65 0.89 -13.91
CA GLY A 238 16.37 2.24 -14.40
C GLY A 238 14.89 2.48 -14.66
N ALA A 239 14.15 1.46 -15.12
CA ALA A 239 12.71 1.58 -15.34
C ALA A 239 11.96 1.81 -14.02
N LEU A 240 12.33 1.10 -12.95
CA LEU A 240 11.81 1.35 -11.60
C LEU A 240 12.24 2.71 -11.04
N ASN A 241 13.45 3.19 -11.34
CA ASN A 241 13.85 4.54 -10.96
C ASN A 241 12.94 5.59 -11.57
N TYR A 242 12.71 5.48 -12.88
CA TYR A 242 11.81 6.37 -13.61
C TYR A 242 10.41 6.35 -13.03
N LEU A 243 9.80 5.17 -12.85
CA LEU A 243 8.47 5.04 -12.25
C LEU A 243 8.39 5.68 -10.86
N GLY A 244 9.38 5.41 -9.99
CA GLY A 244 9.44 6.03 -8.66
C GLY A 244 9.67 7.56 -8.69
N ASP A 245 10.44 8.06 -9.67
CA ASP A 245 10.64 9.50 -9.87
C ASP A 245 9.34 10.19 -10.31
N GLN A 246 8.54 9.51 -11.14
CA GLN A 246 7.19 9.89 -11.53
C GLN A 246 6.14 9.63 -10.44
N ARG A 247 6.55 9.18 -9.25
CA ARG A 247 5.68 8.90 -8.09
C ARG A 247 4.65 7.79 -8.32
N VAL A 248 4.84 6.95 -9.33
CA VAL A 248 4.12 5.68 -9.47
C VAL A 248 4.48 4.81 -8.26
N ASN A 249 3.48 4.31 -7.55
CA ASN A 249 3.69 3.65 -6.25
C ASN A 249 3.20 2.20 -6.19
N SER A 250 2.87 1.60 -7.33
CA SER A 250 2.53 0.19 -7.43
C SER A 250 2.85 -0.32 -8.84
N ILE A 251 3.25 -1.59 -8.94
CA ILE A 251 3.35 -2.32 -10.21
C ILE A 251 2.56 -3.63 -10.12
N TYR A 252 1.79 -3.92 -11.16
CA TYR A 252 1.16 -5.21 -11.40
C TYR A 252 2.09 -6.10 -12.23
N PHE A 253 2.34 -7.34 -11.79
CA PHE A 253 3.11 -8.26 -12.61
C PHE A 253 2.89 -9.74 -12.25
N LEU A 254 3.11 -10.59 -13.24
CA LEU A 254 3.05 -12.04 -13.12
C LEU A 254 4.45 -12.61 -12.88
N PRO A 255 4.72 -13.40 -11.81
CA PRO A 255 5.92 -14.22 -11.71
C PRO A 255 5.81 -15.51 -12.54
N MET A 256 4.66 -15.80 -13.16
CA MET A 256 4.48 -16.92 -14.07
C MET A 256 3.35 -16.65 -15.08
N ASN A 257 3.68 -16.69 -16.37
CA ASN A 257 2.73 -16.52 -17.48
C ASN A 257 2.81 -17.66 -18.52
N ILE A 258 3.24 -18.86 -18.08
CA ILE A 258 3.29 -20.05 -18.93
C ILE A 258 1.88 -20.36 -19.40
N GLY A 259 1.68 -20.47 -20.71
CA GLY A 259 0.38 -20.82 -21.28
C GLY A 259 -0.61 -19.66 -21.42
N GLY A 260 -0.30 -18.48 -20.90
CA GLY A 260 -1.06 -17.27 -21.22
C GLY A 260 -0.53 -16.57 -22.43
N ASP A 261 -0.62 -15.25 -22.52
CA ASP A 261 -0.29 -14.52 -23.74
C ASP A 261 1.14 -13.96 -23.76
N GLY A 262 1.69 -13.67 -22.57
CA GLY A 262 3.08 -13.32 -22.30
C GLY A 262 4.07 -14.41 -22.71
N LYS A 263 3.93 -15.62 -22.14
CA LYS A 263 4.73 -16.83 -22.43
C LYS A 263 6.25 -16.65 -22.31
N ASP A 264 6.70 -15.77 -21.43
CA ASP A 264 8.10 -15.35 -21.30
C ASP A 264 8.60 -15.30 -19.85
N THR A 265 7.72 -15.46 -18.88
CA THR A 265 8.00 -15.29 -17.46
C THR A 265 7.65 -16.57 -16.69
N TYR A 266 8.64 -17.13 -16.01
CA TYR A 266 8.48 -18.30 -15.13
C TYR A 266 9.72 -18.49 -14.24
N PRO A 267 9.56 -19.11 -13.06
CA PRO A 267 10.64 -19.29 -12.09
C PRO A 267 11.39 -20.63 -12.24
N TYR A 268 10.99 -21.49 -13.19
CA TYR A 268 11.47 -22.87 -13.29
C TYR A 268 12.79 -23.01 -14.05
N GLN A 269 13.54 -24.07 -13.69
CA GLN A 269 14.88 -24.33 -14.22
C GLN A 269 14.89 -25.14 -15.52
N ALA A 270 14.00 -26.12 -15.65
CA ALA A 270 13.96 -26.96 -16.85
C ALA A 270 13.56 -26.13 -18.08
N PRO A 271 13.92 -26.56 -19.31
CA PRO A 271 13.31 -26.01 -20.51
C PRO A 271 11.78 -26.14 -20.41
N ILE A 272 11.10 -25.00 -20.39
CA ILE A 272 9.65 -24.93 -20.28
C ILE A 272 9.04 -24.78 -21.67
N ASN A 273 8.01 -25.56 -21.96
CA ASN A 273 7.09 -25.24 -23.04
C ASN A 273 6.21 -24.08 -22.58
N THR A 274 6.57 -22.87 -22.97
CA THR A 274 5.89 -21.65 -22.52
C THR A 274 4.46 -21.51 -23.07
N GLY A 275 4.04 -22.40 -23.97
CA GLY A 275 2.64 -22.51 -24.41
C GLY A 275 1.72 -23.25 -23.42
N GLY A 276 2.24 -23.75 -22.30
CA GLY A 276 1.52 -24.56 -21.33
C GLY A 276 1.59 -26.06 -21.68
N SER A 277 1.98 -26.89 -20.72
CA SER A 277 2.09 -28.33 -20.93
C SER A 277 2.15 -29.12 -19.63
N ALA A 278 1.30 -30.14 -19.51
CA ALA A 278 1.40 -31.13 -18.42
C ALA A 278 2.71 -31.95 -18.39
N ALA A 279 3.62 -31.74 -19.34
CA ALA A 279 4.95 -32.35 -19.37
C ALA A 279 6.05 -31.40 -18.86
N ASN A 280 5.74 -30.14 -18.56
CA ASN A 280 6.68 -29.21 -17.94
C ASN A 280 7.06 -29.70 -16.53
N ASP A 281 8.31 -29.46 -16.12
CA ASP A 281 8.74 -29.72 -14.74
C ASP A 281 8.63 -28.43 -13.93
N ASN A 282 7.46 -28.26 -13.31
CA ASN A 282 7.15 -27.12 -12.46
C ASN A 282 7.63 -27.32 -11.01
N THR A 283 8.48 -28.33 -10.77
CA THR A 283 8.94 -28.69 -9.42
C THR A 283 10.38 -28.30 -9.14
N ARG A 284 11.06 -27.65 -10.09
CA ARG A 284 12.47 -27.25 -9.98
C ARG A 284 12.66 -25.79 -10.37
N PHE A 285 13.21 -25.00 -9.47
CA PHE A 285 13.33 -23.55 -9.58
C PHE A 285 14.74 -23.13 -10.02
N ASP A 286 14.81 -22.03 -10.77
CA ASP A 286 16.05 -21.38 -11.19
C ASP A 286 16.48 -20.36 -10.13
N ILE A 287 17.47 -20.73 -9.33
CA ILE A 287 17.95 -19.93 -8.19
C ILE A 287 18.58 -18.62 -8.68
N SER A 288 19.27 -18.66 -9.81
CA SER A 288 19.96 -17.48 -10.34
C SER A 288 18.97 -16.41 -10.79
N LYS A 289 17.92 -16.80 -11.51
CA LYS A 289 16.82 -15.93 -11.92
C LYS A 289 16.08 -15.36 -10.70
N LEU A 290 15.75 -16.20 -9.73
CA LEU A 290 15.04 -15.77 -8.52
C LEU A 290 15.88 -14.82 -7.65
N THR A 291 17.21 -14.95 -7.68
CA THR A 291 18.13 -13.99 -7.04
C THR A 291 18.10 -12.62 -7.75
N GLN A 292 18.01 -12.61 -9.08
CA GLN A 292 17.88 -11.37 -9.85
C GLN A 292 16.50 -10.72 -9.64
N TRP A 293 15.42 -11.51 -9.56
CA TRP A 293 14.09 -11.00 -9.21
C TRP A 293 14.09 -10.34 -7.85
N GLU A 294 14.70 -10.98 -6.83
CA GLU A 294 14.84 -10.34 -5.52
C GLU A 294 15.51 -8.96 -5.60
N THR A 295 16.56 -8.86 -6.41
CA THR A 295 17.30 -7.60 -6.58
C THR A 295 16.39 -6.50 -7.12
N VAL A 296 15.55 -6.84 -8.10
CA VAL A 296 14.56 -5.91 -8.70
C VAL A 296 13.45 -5.55 -7.70
N LEU A 297 12.89 -6.54 -7.02
CA LEU A 297 11.76 -6.34 -6.11
C LEU A 297 12.17 -5.56 -4.85
N ASN A 298 13.35 -5.83 -4.28
CA ASN A 298 13.89 -5.01 -3.20
C ASN A 298 14.12 -3.55 -3.66
N HIS A 299 14.62 -3.35 -4.88
CA HIS A 299 14.79 -2.01 -5.43
C HIS A 299 13.46 -1.28 -5.60
N ALA A 300 12.41 -1.96 -6.08
CA ALA A 300 11.06 -1.40 -6.14
C ALA A 300 10.57 -0.91 -4.76
N GLN A 301 10.82 -1.68 -3.69
CA GLN A 301 10.48 -1.26 -2.33
C GLN A 301 11.24 0.00 -1.89
N GLU A 302 12.53 0.12 -2.23
CA GLU A 302 13.35 1.30 -1.95
C GLU A 302 12.91 2.54 -2.75
N ARG A 303 12.31 2.31 -3.92
CA ARG A 303 11.68 3.33 -4.76
C ARG A 303 10.24 3.67 -4.36
N GLY A 304 9.71 3.06 -3.30
CA GLY A 304 8.36 3.31 -2.82
C GLY A 304 7.26 2.73 -3.73
N ILE A 305 7.54 1.57 -4.34
CA ILE A 305 6.64 0.89 -5.26
C ILE A 305 6.14 -0.42 -4.64
N ASN A 306 4.83 -0.48 -4.39
CA ASN A 306 4.11 -1.66 -3.93
C ASN A 306 4.13 -2.77 -5.00
N LEU A 307 4.24 -4.02 -4.56
CA LEU A 307 4.26 -5.18 -5.46
C LEU A 307 2.87 -5.81 -5.54
N ASN A 308 2.15 -5.63 -6.64
CA ASN A 308 0.92 -6.37 -6.93
C ASN A 308 1.27 -7.66 -7.70
N ILE A 309 1.43 -8.76 -6.96
CA ILE A 309 1.97 -10.01 -7.49
C ILE A 309 0.85 -10.94 -7.92
N VAL A 310 0.80 -11.26 -9.21
CA VAL A 310 -0.31 -12.02 -9.81
C VAL A 310 0.08 -13.46 -10.06
N LEU A 311 -0.54 -14.38 -9.34
CA LEU A 311 -0.06 -15.76 -9.22
C LEU A 311 -0.61 -16.70 -10.31
N ASN A 312 -1.55 -16.24 -11.13
CA ASN A 312 -2.14 -16.98 -12.23
C ASN A 312 -2.68 -15.98 -13.27
N GLU A 313 -2.56 -16.28 -14.55
CA GLU A 313 -3.09 -15.46 -15.66
C GLU A 313 -4.44 -15.98 -16.15
N ALA A 314 -5.13 -15.24 -17.03
CA ALA A 314 -6.49 -15.51 -17.49
C ALA A 314 -6.66 -16.81 -18.31
N GLU A 315 -5.71 -17.16 -19.18
CA GLU A 315 -5.89 -18.19 -20.19
C GLU A 315 -5.94 -19.61 -19.60
N ALA A 316 -6.75 -20.47 -20.25
CA ALA A 316 -6.92 -21.86 -19.83
C ALA A 316 -5.60 -22.67 -19.76
N PRO A 317 -4.62 -22.56 -20.68
CA PRO A 317 -3.36 -23.28 -20.53
C PRO A 317 -2.55 -22.81 -19.32
N ASN A 318 -2.58 -21.51 -18.97
CA ASN A 318 -1.94 -20.99 -17.75
C ASN A 318 -2.62 -21.53 -16.48
N LYS A 319 -3.94 -21.39 -16.38
CA LYS A 319 -4.71 -21.94 -15.25
C LYS A 319 -4.49 -23.45 -15.08
N ASN A 320 -4.35 -24.19 -16.17
CA ASN A 320 -4.07 -25.62 -16.11
C ASN A 320 -2.62 -25.99 -15.81
N GLU A 321 -1.66 -25.08 -16.01
CA GLU A 321 -0.23 -25.36 -15.88
C GLU A 321 0.11 -25.94 -14.51
N LEU A 322 -0.46 -25.36 -13.45
CA LEU A 322 -0.31 -25.86 -12.08
C LEU A 322 -1.55 -26.66 -11.66
N ASP A 323 -1.35 -27.98 -11.62
CA ASP A 323 -2.30 -28.98 -11.12
C ASP A 323 -3.71 -28.92 -11.76
N ASN A 324 -3.80 -28.59 -13.06
CA ASN A 324 -5.08 -28.47 -13.78
C ASN A 324 -6.08 -27.55 -13.06
N ALA A 325 -5.64 -26.35 -12.68
CA ALA A 325 -6.43 -25.34 -11.98
C ALA A 325 -6.91 -25.75 -10.58
N THR A 326 -6.21 -26.68 -9.92
CA THR A 326 -6.50 -27.09 -8.54
C THR A 326 -5.36 -26.73 -7.57
N LEU A 327 -5.61 -26.84 -6.26
CA LEU A 327 -4.58 -26.65 -5.22
C LEU A 327 -3.82 -27.96 -4.98
N GLY A 328 -3.13 -28.45 -6.00
CA GLY A 328 -2.29 -29.64 -5.91
C GLY A 328 -0.86 -29.34 -5.47
N PRO A 329 0.04 -30.34 -5.55
CA PRO A 329 1.43 -30.20 -5.11
C PRO A 329 2.22 -29.11 -5.84
N GLU A 330 2.02 -28.90 -7.15
CA GLU A 330 2.81 -27.91 -7.92
C GLU A 330 2.42 -26.47 -7.54
N ARG A 331 1.12 -26.19 -7.44
CA ARG A 331 0.59 -24.88 -7.01
C ARG A 331 0.96 -24.57 -5.56
N LYS A 332 0.85 -25.55 -4.66
CA LYS A 332 1.28 -25.39 -3.26
C LYS A 332 2.78 -25.08 -3.17
N LEU A 333 3.61 -25.76 -3.97
CA LEU A 333 5.04 -25.50 -4.03
C LEU A 333 5.33 -24.10 -4.59
N PHE A 334 4.67 -23.72 -5.69
CA PHE A 334 4.81 -22.39 -6.30
C PHE A 334 4.48 -21.28 -5.29
N TYR A 335 3.31 -21.35 -4.62
CA TYR A 335 2.94 -20.37 -3.58
C TYR A 335 3.96 -20.34 -2.44
N ARG A 336 4.44 -21.50 -2.00
CA ARG A 336 5.44 -21.57 -0.94
C ARG A 336 6.77 -20.94 -1.33
N GLU A 337 7.25 -21.16 -2.56
CA GLU A 337 8.49 -20.53 -3.04
C GLU A 337 8.33 -19.02 -3.21
N MET A 338 7.19 -18.54 -3.73
CA MET A 338 6.92 -17.10 -3.84
C MET A 338 6.88 -16.43 -2.46
N ILE A 339 6.19 -17.02 -1.48
CA ILE A 339 6.13 -16.50 -0.11
C ILE A 339 7.50 -16.58 0.59
N ALA A 340 8.19 -17.71 0.52
CA ALA A 340 9.49 -17.89 1.19
C ALA A 340 10.57 -16.94 0.67
N ARG A 341 10.53 -16.61 -0.63
CA ARG A 341 11.52 -15.74 -1.27
C ARG A 341 11.14 -14.27 -1.16
N PHE A 342 9.89 -13.91 -1.45
CA PHE A 342 9.47 -12.52 -1.66
C PHE A 342 8.47 -12.01 -0.63
N GLY A 343 7.84 -12.88 0.14
CA GLY A 343 6.85 -12.49 1.16
C GLY A 343 7.43 -11.65 2.30
N HIS A 344 8.74 -11.41 2.37
CA HIS A 344 9.34 -10.58 3.40
C HIS A 344 9.30 -9.07 3.09
N HIS A 345 8.90 -8.68 1.87
CA HIS A 345 8.81 -7.28 1.46
C HIS A 345 7.72 -6.53 2.25
N ASN A 346 7.90 -5.23 2.47
CA ASN A 346 7.03 -4.47 3.36
C ASN A 346 5.68 -4.10 2.70
N ALA A 347 5.69 -3.75 1.41
CA ALA A 347 4.50 -3.36 0.66
C ALA A 347 4.29 -4.26 -0.55
N MET A 348 3.36 -5.20 -0.41
CA MET A 348 2.96 -6.10 -1.46
C MET A 348 1.57 -6.66 -1.23
N GLN A 349 0.97 -7.23 -2.27
CA GLN A 349 -0.30 -7.94 -2.23
C GLN A 349 -0.26 -9.17 -3.13
N TRP A 350 -1.04 -10.19 -2.77
CA TRP A 350 -1.19 -11.42 -3.54
C TRP A 350 -2.49 -11.38 -4.36
N MET A 351 -2.37 -11.31 -5.69
CA MET A 351 -3.50 -11.52 -6.61
C MET A 351 -3.56 -13.00 -6.99
N LEU A 352 -4.65 -13.67 -6.65
CA LEU A 352 -4.75 -15.12 -6.82
C LEU A 352 -4.85 -15.57 -8.27
N SER A 353 -5.45 -14.73 -9.11
CA SER A 353 -5.59 -14.93 -10.54
C SER A 353 -5.98 -13.61 -11.17
N GLU A 354 -5.33 -13.26 -12.28
CA GLU A 354 -5.88 -12.41 -13.32
C GLU A 354 -7.16 -13.06 -13.85
N GLU A 355 -8.16 -12.23 -14.16
CA GLU A 355 -9.46 -12.58 -14.76
C GLU A 355 -9.94 -14.01 -14.40
N TYR A 356 -10.10 -14.29 -13.11
CA TYR A 356 -10.31 -15.65 -12.60
C TYR A 356 -11.51 -16.36 -13.24
N ASN A 357 -12.51 -15.57 -13.65
CA ASN A 357 -13.75 -15.96 -14.30
C ASN A 357 -13.67 -16.00 -15.85
N ARG A 358 -12.52 -15.72 -16.47
CA ARG A 358 -12.33 -15.78 -17.93
C ARG A 358 -11.74 -17.09 -18.43
N GLY A 359 -12.24 -17.57 -19.57
CA GLY A 359 -11.76 -18.79 -20.20
C GLY A 359 -12.06 -20.04 -19.37
N LEU A 360 -11.04 -20.58 -18.69
CA LEU A 360 -11.25 -21.61 -17.68
C LEU A 360 -11.63 -20.92 -16.36
N GLU A 361 -12.93 -20.89 -16.04
CA GLU A 361 -13.42 -20.26 -14.82
C GLU A 361 -12.94 -21.02 -13.57
N LEU A 362 -12.25 -20.30 -12.68
CA LEU A 362 -11.96 -20.76 -11.32
C LEU A 362 -13.20 -20.54 -10.46
N ALA A 363 -13.82 -21.62 -9.98
CA ALA A 363 -14.94 -21.50 -9.06
C ALA A 363 -14.54 -20.67 -7.82
N PRO A 364 -15.41 -19.80 -7.26
CA PRO A 364 -15.07 -19.01 -6.08
C PRO A 364 -14.58 -19.84 -4.89
N SER A 365 -15.05 -21.09 -4.74
CA SER A 365 -14.56 -22.02 -3.72
C SER A 365 -13.11 -22.44 -3.93
N ALA A 366 -12.65 -22.58 -5.18
CA ALA A 366 -11.26 -22.86 -5.51
C ALA A 366 -10.39 -21.64 -5.19
N VAL A 367 -10.78 -20.45 -5.62
CA VAL A 367 -10.09 -19.17 -5.31
C VAL A 367 -9.96 -19.00 -3.79
N LYS A 368 -11.04 -19.21 -3.05
CA LYS A 368 -11.06 -19.21 -1.58
C LYS A 368 -10.12 -20.24 -0.94
N SER A 369 -9.96 -21.41 -1.55
CA SER A 369 -8.99 -22.41 -1.07
C SER A 369 -7.55 -21.97 -1.30
N PHE A 370 -7.27 -21.28 -2.42
CA PHE A 370 -5.94 -20.72 -2.71
C PHE A 370 -5.60 -19.62 -1.71
N ALA A 371 -6.55 -18.71 -1.46
CA ALA A 371 -6.46 -17.66 -0.46
C ALA A 371 -6.15 -18.22 0.94
N GLN A 372 -6.89 -19.26 1.36
CA GLN A 372 -6.67 -19.89 2.67
C GLN A 372 -5.25 -20.46 2.79
N PHE A 373 -4.75 -21.14 1.76
CA PHE A 373 -3.40 -21.70 1.78
C PHE A 373 -2.33 -20.62 1.88
N ILE A 374 -2.49 -19.50 1.18
CA ILE A 374 -1.59 -18.36 1.29
C ILE A 374 -1.66 -17.77 2.70
N GLN A 375 -2.84 -17.54 3.27
CA GLN A 375 -2.98 -17.03 4.65
C GLN A 375 -2.35 -17.95 5.70
N ASP A 376 -2.47 -19.27 5.54
CA ASP A 376 -1.87 -20.22 6.48
C ASP A 376 -0.33 -20.27 6.38
N LEU A 377 0.24 -19.80 5.26
CA LEU A 377 1.65 -19.92 4.93
C LEU A 377 2.44 -18.60 5.03
N ASP A 378 1.82 -17.49 4.67
CA ASP A 378 2.39 -16.15 4.76
C ASP A 378 2.38 -15.68 6.22
N PRO A 379 3.54 -15.62 6.91
CA PRO A 379 3.58 -15.28 8.33
C PRO A 379 3.24 -13.81 8.59
N TYR A 380 3.03 -13.03 7.54
CA TYR A 380 2.94 -11.59 7.59
C TYR A 380 1.54 -11.02 7.30
N ASP A 381 0.60 -11.88 6.87
CA ASP A 381 -0.78 -11.54 6.52
C ASP A 381 -0.87 -10.41 5.48
N HIS A 382 -0.09 -10.52 4.39
CA HIS A 382 -0.16 -9.56 3.29
C HIS A 382 -1.57 -9.52 2.70
N PRO A 383 -2.02 -8.36 2.19
CA PRO A 383 -3.31 -8.26 1.54
C PRO A 383 -3.47 -9.25 0.37
N ILE A 384 -4.63 -9.91 0.29
CA ILE A 384 -4.99 -10.88 -0.75
C ILE A 384 -6.20 -10.37 -1.53
N SER A 385 -6.17 -10.58 -2.85
CA SER A 385 -7.23 -10.21 -3.79
C SER A 385 -7.38 -11.23 -4.94
N VAL A 386 -8.36 -11.03 -5.82
CA VAL A 386 -8.54 -11.79 -7.07
C VAL A 386 -9.09 -10.88 -8.17
N HIS A 387 -8.49 -10.88 -9.35
CA HIS A 387 -8.90 -9.97 -10.43
C HIS A 387 -10.04 -10.56 -11.25
N ASN A 388 -11.14 -9.82 -11.45
CA ASN A 388 -12.24 -10.24 -12.31
C ASN A 388 -11.95 -9.91 -13.78
N GLY A 389 -12.47 -10.72 -14.70
CA GLY A 389 -12.61 -10.39 -16.12
C GLY A 389 -13.90 -9.65 -16.40
N ASN A 390 -13.87 -8.74 -17.38
CA ASN A 390 -15.03 -7.94 -17.76
C ASN A 390 -15.99 -8.73 -18.69
N PHE A 391 -17.20 -9.05 -18.18
CA PHE A 391 -18.26 -9.68 -18.99
C PHE A 391 -19.49 -8.80 -19.16
N GLY A 392 -19.42 -7.85 -20.08
CA GLY A 392 -20.62 -7.43 -20.80
C GLY A 392 -21.15 -8.58 -21.66
N ASN A 393 -22.22 -9.27 -21.21
CA ASN A 393 -22.97 -10.33 -21.95
C ASN A 393 -22.32 -11.72 -22.13
N TRP A 394 -21.92 -12.42 -21.06
CA TRP A 394 -21.64 -13.86 -21.14
C TRP A 394 -22.93 -14.72 -21.02
N PRO A 395 -23.21 -15.71 -21.89
CA PRO A 395 -24.42 -16.54 -21.83
C PRO A 395 -24.41 -17.60 -20.69
N GLY A 396 -23.36 -17.64 -19.88
CA GLY A 396 -23.20 -18.54 -18.73
C GLY A 396 -22.97 -17.83 -17.40
N GLY A 397 -23.00 -16.48 -17.37
CA GLY A 397 -22.93 -15.73 -16.13
C GLY A 397 -24.19 -16.04 -15.37
N THR A 398 -24.09 -16.67 -14.21
CA THR A 398 -25.23 -16.74 -13.33
C THR A 398 -25.56 -15.30 -12.98
N ASN A 399 -26.67 -14.78 -13.52
CA ASN A 399 -27.33 -13.63 -12.93
C ASN A 399 -27.51 -13.96 -11.45
N PHE A 400 -26.61 -13.49 -10.59
CA PHE A 400 -26.88 -13.46 -9.18
C PHE A 400 -28.05 -12.50 -9.05
N PRO A 401 -29.23 -12.95 -8.59
CA PRO A 401 -30.34 -12.04 -8.41
C PRO A 401 -29.86 -10.98 -7.41
N ASP A 402 -29.83 -9.73 -7.88
CA ASP A 402 -29.66 -8.59 -7.01
C ASP A 402 -30.87 -8.55 -6.08
N GLU A 403 -30.68 -9.05 -4.85
CA GLU A 403 -31.72 -9.08 -3.82
C GLU A 403 -31.89 -7.71 -3.14
N HIS A 404 -31.11 -6.69 -3.54
CA HIS A 404 -31.08 -5.38 -2.90
C HIS A 404 -31.34 -4.25 -3.90
N THR A 405 -32.62 -4.09 -4.26
CA THR A 405 -33.14 -3.10 -5.22
C THR A 405 -33.03 -1.63 -4.81
N ASP A 406 -32.25 -1.30 -3.79
CA ASP A 406 -32.09 0.07 -3.27
C ASP A 406 -30.81 0.75 -3.80
N LEU A 407 -30.02 0.08 -4.64
CA LEU A 407 -28.89 0.65 -5.39
C LEU A 407 -29.16 0.54 -6.90
N PRO A 408 -28.91 1.59 -7.71
CA PRO A 408 -29.28 1.57 -9.13
C PRO A 408 -28.36 0.67 -9.97
N GLY A 409 -28.94 -0.25 -10.75
CA GLY A 409 -28.39 -0.77 -12.02
C GLY A 409 -27.85 -2.21 -12.03
N PRO A 410 -28.32 -3.09 -12.96
CA PRO A 410 -27.74 -4.41 -13.21
C PRO A 410 -26.64 -4.35 -14.29
N GLY A 411 -25.42 -4.73 -13.93
CA GLY A 411 -24.29 -4.96 -14.85
C GLY A 411 -23.00 -5.17 -14.05
N GLN A 412 -22.15 -6.14 -14.43
CA GLN A 412 -20.74 -6.34 -13.98
C GLN A 412 -20.41 -6.49 -12.47
N ARG A 413 -21.40 -6.35 -11.59
CA ARG A 413 -21.23 -6.26 -10.12
C ARG A 413 -21.25 -7.60 -9.38
N ALA A 414 -21.46 -8.70 -10.09
CA ALA A 414 -21.70 -10.01 -9.49
C ALA A 414 -20.42 -10.83 -9.28
N GLU A 415 -19.35 -10.44 -9.95
CA GLU A 415 -18.05 -11.09 -10.01
C GLU A 415 -17.39 -11.07 -8.63
N TRP A 416 -17.45 -9.94 -7.93
CA TRP A 416 -16.86 -9.79 -6.60
C TRP A 416 -17.77 -10.21 -5.45
N GLU A 417 -19.07 -10.41 -5.71
CA GLU A 417 -20.07 -10.77 -4.70
C GLU A 417 -19.71 -12.00 -3.85
N PRO A 418 -19.12 -13.09 -4.40
CA PRO A 418 -18.72 -14.24 -3.60
C PRO A 418 -17.64 -13.95 -2.55
N PHE A 419 -16.88 -12.87 -2.69
CA PHE A 419 -15.70 -12.57 -1.87
C PHE A 419 -15.96 -11.48 -0.82
N PHE A 420 -16.97 -10.62 -1.00
CA PHE A 420 -17.30 -9.63 0.01
C PHE A 420 -17.69 -10.27 1.35
N GLY A 421 -17.14 -9.72 2.44
CA GLY A 421 -17.32 -10.23 3.81
C GLY A 421 -16.45 -11.45 4.15
N ASP A 422 -15.74 -12.04 3.18
CA ASP A 422 -14.83 -13.16 3.43
C ASP A 422 -13.50 -12.64 4.01
N PRO A 423 -13.08 -13.09 5.21
CA PRO A 423 -11.90 -12.54 5.88
C PRO A 423 -10.57 -12.84 5.16
N ARG A 424 -10.60 -13.72 4.15
CA ARG A 424 -9.45 -14.03 3.31
C ARG A 424 -9.09 -12.94 2.31
N PHE A 425 -10.01 -12.03 2.02
CA PHE A 425 -9.82 -10.97 1.04
C PHE A 425 -9.76 -9.62 1.75
N SER A 426 -8.76 -8.83 1.38
CA SER A 426 -8.39 -7.61 2.10
C SER A 426 -8.45 -6.36 1.24
N LEU A 427 -8.69 -6.49 -0.06
CA LEU A 427 -8.95 -5.42 -1.03
C LEU A 427 -9.62 -6.03 -2.28
N THR A 428 -10.17 -5.18 -3.14
CA THR A 428 -10.57 -5.61 -4.50
C THR A 428 -9.39 -5.55 -5.47
N SER A 429 -9.63 -6.03 -6.68
CA SER A 429 -8.82 -5.85 -7.87
C SER A 429 -9.79 -5.96 -9.03
N TYR A 430 -10.12 -4.82 -9.58
CA TYR A 430 -11.31 -4.67 -10.39
C TYR A 430 -10.97 -4.23 -11.79
N GLN A 431 -11.45 -4.99 -12.77
CA GLN A 431 -11.42 -4.62 -14.17
C GLN A 431 -12.74 -3.99 -14.55
N ASN A 432 -12.69 -2.76 -15.06
CA ASN A 432 -13.84 -2.07 -15.60
C ASN A 432 -13.42 -1.12 -16.72
N TYR A 433 -13.78 -1.46 -17.96
CA TYR A 433 -13.48 -0.62 -19.12
C TYR A 433 -14.48 0.51 -19.35
N ASN A 434 -15.47 0.69 -18.47
CA ASN A 434 -16.36 1.82 -18.60
C ASN A 434 -15.69 3.06 -18.01
N GLU A 435 -15.23 3.96 -18.89
CA GLU A 435 -14.65 5.23 -18.49
C GLU A 435 -15.69 6.23 -17.96
N GLN A 436 -16.98 6.06 -18.27
CA GLN A 436 -18.05 6.93 -17.76
C GLN A 436 -18.75 6.29 -16.56
N GLY A 437 -18.74 6.93 -15.39
CA GLY A 437 -19.35 6.37 -14.18
C GLY A 437 -18.50 5.31 -13.51
N ILE A 438 -17.17 5.40 -13.64
CA ILE A 438 -16.24 4.56 -12.87
C ILE A 438 -16.28 4.91 -11.37
N GLY A 439 -16.58 6.17 -11.04
CA GLY A 439 -16.86 6.62 -9.68
C GLY A 439 -18.02 5.87 -9.04
N ASP A 440 -19.19 5.86 -9.69
CA ASP A 440 -20.37 5.07 -9.29
C ASP A 440 -20.04 3.60 -8.95
N GLU A 441 -19.15 2.99 -9.74
CA GLU A 441 -18.74 1.60 -9.51
C GLU A 441 -17.86 1.48 -8.26
N VAL A 442 -16.93 2.40 -8.03
CA VAL A 442 -16.13 2.46 -6.81
C VAL A 442 -17.04 2.64 -5.59
N GLU A 443 -17.99 3.58 -5.65
CA GLU A 443 -18.95 3.81 -4.58
C GLU A 443 -19.80 2.58 -4.28
N TYR A 444 -20.29 1.92 -5.33
CA TYR A 444 -21.05 0.68 -5.22
C TYR A 444 -20.22 -0.40 -4.49
N LEU A 445 -18.98 -0.64 -4.89
CA LEU A 445 -18.12 -1.66 -4.28
C LEU A 445 -17.80 -1.32 -2.82
N ARG A 446 -17.59 -0.04 -2.49
CA ARG A 446 -17.42 0.44 -1.10
C ARG A 446 -18.66 0.16 -0.26
N ALA A 447 -19.83 0.62 -0.72
CA ALA A 447 -21.09 0.40 -0.03
C ALA A 447 -21.37 -1.10 0.14
N ARG A 448 -21.10 -1.90 -0.90
CA ARG A 448 -21.34 -3.35 -0.87
C ARG A 448 -20.45 -4.06 0.12
N SER A 449 -19.14 -3.78 0.13
CA SER A 449 -18.22 -4.39 1.09
C SER A 449 -18.56 -4.01 2.54
N ALA A 450 -18.92 -2.75 2.80
CA ALA A 450 -19.38 -2.28 4.10
C ALA A 450 -20.68 -2.99 4.54
N LEU A 451 -21.66 -3.13 3.64
CA LEU A 451 -22.92 -3.84 3.90
C LEU A 451 -22.69 -5.32 4.27
N LYS A 452 -21.65 -5.95 3.72
CA LYS A 452 -21.24 -7.32 4.04
C LYS A 452 -20.45 -7.43 5.36
N GLY A 453 -20.32 -6.34 6.10
CA GLY A 453 -19.70 -6.29 7.42
C GLY A 453 -18.17 -6.25 7.41
N ARG A 454 -17.55 -6.05 6.24
CA ARG A 454 -16.10 -5.93 6.09
C ARG A 454 -15.79 -4.90 4.99
N PRO A 455 -15.69 -3.61 5.33
CA PRO A 455 -15.25 -2.59 4.37
C PRO A 455 -13.82 -2.89 3.93
N ILE A 456 -13.59 -3.06 2.63
CA ILE A 456 -12.25 -3.30 2.08
C ILE A 456 -11.87 -2.17 1.12
N PRO A 457 -10.57 -1.89 0.92
CA PRO A 457 -10.11 -0.98 -0.11
C PRO A 457 -10.58 -1.41 -1.49
N ILE A 458 -11.01 -0.44 -2.28
CA ILE A 458 -11.44 -0.67 -3.66
C ILE A 458 -10.28 -0.27 -4.58
N MET A 459 -9.70 -1.25 -5.25
CA MET A 459 -8.66 -1.05 -6.25
C MET A 459 -9.22 -1.39 -7.63
N ILE A 460 -9.14 -0.42 -8.53
CA ILE A 460 -9.41 -0.58 -9.97
C ILE A 460 -8.07 -0.82 -10.63
N ASP A 461 -7.79 -2.08 -10.99
CA ASP A 461 -6.46 -2.48 -11.45
C ASP A 461 -6.37 -2.47 -12.98
N GLU A 462 -7.52 -2.57 -13.65
CA GLU A 462 -7.61 -2.50 -15.10
C GLU A 462 -8.81 -1.64 -15.53
N PRO A 463 -8.71 -0.30 -15.42
CA PRO A 463 -9.70 0.64 -15.96
C PRO A 463 -9.65 0.67 -17.50
N GLU A 464 -10.40 1.56 -18.16
CA GLU A 464 -10.25 1.77 -19.61
C GLU A 464 -8.80 2.15 -19.96
N SER A 465 -8.35 1.63 -21.09
CA SER A 465 -6.95 1.66 -21.50
C SER A 465 -6.43 3.08 -21.74
N LEU A 466 -5.20 3.35 -21.29
CA LEU A 466 -4.56 4.66 -21.51
C LEU A 466 -4.34 5.00 -22.99
N ASP A 467 -4.23 4.00 -23.87
CA ASP A 467 -4.09 4.22 -25.31
C ASP A 467 -5.42 4.45 -26.05
N ALA A 468 -6.55 4.33 -25.34
CA ALA A 468 -7.87 4.69 -25.85
C ALA A 468 -8.22 6.17 -25.60
N LEU A 469 -7.53 6.82 -24.67
CA LEU A 469 -7.88 8.15 -24.15
C LEU A 469 -6.70 9.13 -24.23
N SER A 470 -7.00 10.43 -24.28
CA SER A 470 -5.99 11.45 -24.02
C SER A 470 -5.68 11.49 -22.52
N ALA A 471 -4.52 12.01 -22.12
CA ALA A 471 -4.20 12.23 -20.70
C ALA A 471 -5.25 13.12 -20.00
N ASP A 472 -5.77 14.13 -20.70
CA ASP A 472 -6.87 14.96 -20.18
C ASP A 472 -8.14 14.15 -19.90
N ASN A 473 -8.50 13.23 -20.80
CA ASN A 473 -9.66 12.38 -20.59
C ASN A 473 -9.43 11.35 -19.48
N VAL A 474 -8.22 10.80 -19.33
CA VAL A 474 -7.88 9.94 -18.18
C VAL A 474 -8.02 10.69 -16.86
N ARG A 475 -7.58 11.95 -16.82
CA ARG A 475 -7.74 12.82 -15.64
C ARG A 475 -9.21 13.11 -15.35
N LYS A 476 -9.97 13.50 -16.38
CA LYS A 476 -11.36 13.96 -16.27
C LYS A 476 -12.41 12.88 -16.07
N HIS A 477 -12.24 11.69 -16.65
CA HIS A 477 -13.21 10.60 -16.58
C HIS A 477 -12.89 9.53 -15.53
N MET A 478 -11.65 9.47 -15.04
CA MET A 478 -11.22 8.33 -14.24
C MET A 478 -10.42 8.71 -13.01
N THR A 479 -9.37 9.53 -13.15
CA THR A 479 -8.44 9.75 -12.03
C THR A 479 -9.12 10.36 -10.81
N TRP A 480 -9.88 11.44 -11.00
CA TRP A 480 -10.55 12.13 -9.91
C TRP A 480 -11.81 11.41 -9.43
N ASP A 481 -12.62 10.86 -10.34
CA ASP A 481 -13.76 10.00 -10.02
C ASP A 481 -13.32 8.85 -9.11
N ILE A 482 -12.32 8.05 -9.51
CA ILE A 482 -11.85 6.93 -8.70
C ILE A 482 -11.39 7.41 -7.31
N TYR A 483 -10.66 8.52 -7.21
CA TYR A 483 -10.13 8.97 -5.91
C TYR A 483 -11.17 9.63 -5.00
N LEU A 484 -12.09 10.43 -5.54
CA LEU A 484 -13.13 11.09 -4.74
C LEU A 484 -14.30 10.16 -4.42
N SER A 485 -14.53 9.12 -5.21
CA SER A 485 -15.36 7.97 -4.82
C SER A 485 -14.63 7.05 -3.82
N GLY A 486 -13.34 7.28 -3.54
CA GLY A 486 -12.58 6.61 -2.47
C GLY A 486 -11.91 5.28 -2.86
N GLY A 487 -11.50 5.14 -4.11
CA GLY A 487 -10.75 4.01 -4.65
C GLY A 487 -9.25 4.28 -4.81
N GLY A 488 -8.55 3.30 -5.38
CA GLY A 488 -7.18 3.38 -5.87
C GLY A 488 -7.06 2.78 -7.27
N VAL A 489 -6.02 3.14 -8.02
CA VAL A 489 -5.91 2.75 -9.44
C VAL A 489 -4.54 2.21 -9.83
N GLU A 490 -4.51 1.20 -10.68
CA GLU A 490 -3.38 0.84 -11.56
C GLU A 490 -3.79 1.08 -13.02
N TRP A 491 -2.89 1.59 -13.84
CA TRP A 491 -3.22 2.01 -15.20
C TRP A 491 -2.78 0.99 -16.25
N PHE A 492 -3.76 0.57 -17.06
CA PHE A 492 -3.63 -0.47 -18.09
C PHE A 492 -3.42 0.11 -19.50
N VAL A 493 -2.69 -0.62 -20.34
CA VAL A 493 -2.39 -0.24 -21.73
C VAL A 493 -2.60 -1.41 -22.69
N ARG A 494 -3.84 -1.56 -23.18
CA ARG A 494 -4.28 -2.65 -24.07
C ARG A 494 -3.37 -2.91 -25.27
N GLY A 495 -2.95 -1.86 -25.99
CA GLY A 495 -2.19 -2.01 -27.22
C GLY A 495 -0.73 -2.40 -27.03
N SER A 496 -0.19 -2.24 -25.82
CA SER A 496 1.21 -2.56 -25.50
C SER A 496 1.38 -3.34 -24.21
N ASP A 497 0.34 -4.02 -23.75
CA ASP A 497 0.35 -4.69 -22.44
C ASP A 497 1.52 -5.66 -22.28
N GLN A 498 1.87 -6.44 -23.32
CA GLN A 498 3.05 -7.31 -23.29
C GLN A 498 4.31 -6.73 -23.95
N SER A 499 4.32 -5.44 -24.27
CA SER A 499 5.38 -4.83 -25.11
C SER A 499 5.73 -3.39 -24.74
N LEU A 500 5.21 -2.86 -23.64
CA LEU A 500 5.51 -1.53 -23.16
C LEU A 500 6.96 -1.47 -22.67
N GLU A 501 7.81 -0.76 -23.42
CA GLU A 501 9.24 -0.64 -23.17
C GLU A 501 9.67 0.72 -22.60
N ASP A 502 8.88 1.77 -22.88
CA ASP A 502 9.17 3.15 -22.48
C ASP A 502 7.98 3.74 -21.71
N PHE A 503 8.10 3.79 -20.39
CA PHE A 503 7.11 4.37 -19.50
C PHE A 503 6.93 5.89 -19.69
N ARG A 504 7.83 6.56 -20.43
CA ARG A 504 7.67 7.99 -20.80
C ARG A 504 6.53 8.23 -21.76
N THR A 505 6.07 7.20 -22.46
CA THR A 505 4.91 7.27 -23.34
C THR A 505 3.68 7.83 -22.61
N TYR A 506 3.56 7.57 -21.30
CA TYR A 506 2.45 7.98 -20.45
C TYR A 506 2.87 8.97 -19.34
N GLU A 507 3.97 9.70 -19.50
CA GLU A 507 4.50 10.65 -18.50
C GLU A 507 3.44 11.62 -17.95
N THR A 508 2.66 12.24 -18.83
CA THR A 508 1.59 13.16 -18.42
C THR A 508 0.52 12.48 -17.56
N VAL A 509 0.21 11.19 -17.79
CA VAL A 509 -0.74 10.46 -16.96
C VAL A 509 -0.15 10.19 -15.57
N TRP A 510 1.13 9.83 -15.48
CA TRP A 510 1.82 9.64 -14.20
C TRP A 510 1.83 10.92 -13.38
N GLU A 511 2.22 12.03 -14.00
CA GLU A 511 2.24 13.36 -13.37
C GLU A 511 0.85 13.75 -12.84
N GLN A 512 -0.20 13.58 -13.63
CA GLN A 512 -1.56 13.97 -13.25
C GLN A 512 -2.18 13.04 -12.20
N THR A 513 -1.87 11.75 -12.26
CA THR A 513 -2.20 10.80 -11.18
C THR A 513 -1.54 11.22 -9.88
N TRP A 514 -0.26 11.63 -9.94
CA TRP A 514 0.44 12.17 -8.78
C TRP A 514 -0.20 13.47 -8.28
N HIS A 515 -0.61 14.40 -9.15
CA HIS A 515 -1.29 15.62 -8.72
C HIS A 515 -2.56 15.34 -7.91
N ALA A 516 -3.37 14.36 -8.34
CA ALA A 516 -4.58 13.98 -7.61
C ALA A 516 -4.23 13.23 -6.30
N ARG A 517 -3.30 12.27 -6.31
CA ARG A 517 -2.83 11.59 -5.09
C ARG A 517 -2.25 12.57 -4.07
N LYS A 518 -1.44 13.53 -4.51
CA LYS A 518 -0.87 14.59 -3.68
C LYS A 518 -1.97 15.41 -3.01
N PHE A 519 -3.00 15.79 -3.77
CA PHE A 519 -4.16 16.50 -3.21
C PHE A 519 -4.81 15.69 -2.08
N MET A 520 -5.07 14.40 -2.31
CA MET A 520 -5.64 13.49 -1.30
C MET A 520 -4.72 13.38 -0.07
N GLN A 521 -3.43 13.11 -0.28
CA GLN A 521 -2.48 12.80 0.80
C GLN A 521 -2.08 14.00 1.65
N GLU A 522 -1.96 15.19 1.05
CA GLU A 522 -1.49 16.38 1.76
C GLU A 522 -2.62 17.21 2.38
N ASN A 523 -3.87 17.05 1.92
CA ASN A 523 -4.97 17.96 2.29
C ASN A 523 -6.17 17.27 2.92
N LEU A 524 -6.31 15.94 2.82
CA LEU A 524 -7.51 15.24 3.25
C LEU A 524 -7.21 14.12 4.26
N PRO A 525 -8.00 13.97 5.33
CA PRO A 525 -8.06 12.74 6.10
C PRO A 525 -8.89 11.70 5.33
N PHE A 526 -8.45 11.35 4.12
CA PHE A 526 -9.24 10.59 3.14
C PHE A 526 -9.75 9.24 3.66
N TRP A 527 -9.05 8.64 4.63
CA TRP A 527 -9.45 7.39 5.28
C TRP A 527 -10.68 7.51 6.20
N GLU A 528 -11.06 8.73 6.58
CA GLU A 528 -12.26 9.06 7.37
C GLU A 528 -13.40 9.61 6.52
N MET A 529 -13.16 9.84 5.23
CA MET A 529 -14.10 10.50 4.33
C MET A 529 -14.96 9.48 3.56
N THR A 530 -16.12 9.94 3.11
CA THR A 530 -17.08 9.16 2.30
C THR A 530 -17.53 9.97 1.09
N PRO A 531 -17.78 9.32 -0.05
CA PRO A 531 -18.35 10.00 -1.21
C PRO A 531 -19.76 10.53 -0.92
N ASN A 532 -20.11 11.68 -1.49
CA ASN A 532 -21.38 12.35 -1.23
C ASN A 532 -21.71 13.43 -2.29
N ASP A 533 -21.90 13.00 -3.53
CA ASP A 533 -22.09 13.91 -4.68
C ASP A 533 -23.34 14.78 -4.58
N ASP A 534 -24.36 14.33 -3.85
CA ASP A 534 -25.59 15.08 -3.54
C ASP A 534 -25.32 16.44 -2.85
N LEU A 535 -24.11 16.66 -2.32
CA LEU A 535 -23.70 17.95 -1.76
C LEU A 535 -23.40 19.01 -2.82
N LEU A 536 -23.29 18.65 -4.10
CA LEU A 536 -23.11 19.60 -5.20
C LEU A 536 -24.35 19.64 -6.09
N ARG A 537 -24.64 20.82 -6.66
CA ARG A 537 -25.61 20.98 -7.74
C ARG A 537 -25.21 22.09 -8.69
N ASN A 538 -25.90 22.16 -9.83
CA ASN A 538 -25.71 23.15 -10.90
C ASN A 538 -24.31 23.07 -11.55
N GLU A 539 -23.65 21.93 -11.45
CA GLU A 539 -22.48 21.53 -12.24
C GLU A 539 -22.89 21.06 -13.65
N ASP A 540 -21.90 20.97 -14.53
CA ASP A 540 -22.03 20.29 -15.81
C ASP A 540 -22.05 18.76 -15.58
N SER A 541 -22.89 18.05 -16.33
CA SER A 541 -22.99 16.58 -16.24
C SER A 541 -22.07 15.84 -17.22
N ASP A 542 -21.31 16.56 -18.03
CA ASP A 542 -20.25 15.98 -18.86
C ASP A 542 -19.27 15.19 -17.99
N PHE A 543 -18.67 14.16 -18.60
CA PHE A 543 -17.73 13.23 -17.97
C PHE A 543 -18.31 12.33 -16.85
N GLY A 544 -19.58 12.50 -16.47
CA GLY A 544 -20.19 11.77 -15.34
C GLY A 544 -20.75 12.71 -14.27
N GLY A 545 -20.47 14.00 -14.37
CA GLY A 545 -20.80 14.98 -13.34
C GLY A 545 -19.66 15.21 -12.37
N ALA A 546 -19.92 16.02 -11.36
CA ALA A 546 -18.94 16.32 -10.33
C ALA A 546 -18.94 15.27 -9.22
N GLU A 547 -17.77 15.07 -8.63
CA GLU A 547 -17.54 14.11 -7.56
C GLU A 547 -17.24 14.84 -6.27
N VAL A 548 -17.77 14.36 -5.14
CA VAL A 548 -17.58 14.97 -3.82
C VAL A 548 -17.13 13.93 -2.81
N PHE A 549 -16.04 14.22 -2.11
CA PHE A 549 -15.58 13.42 -0.98
C PHE A 549 -15.69 14.24 0.30
N ALA A 550 -16.38 13.72 1.31
CA ALA A 550 -16.80 14.50 2.46
C ALA A 550 -16.37 13.88 3.80
N LYS A 551 -15.88 14.73 4.70
CA LYS A 551 -15.99 14.58 6.15
C LYS A 551 -16.91 15.70 6.65
N PRO A 552 -18.23 15.47 6.73
CA PRO A 552 -19.20 16.51 7.02
C PRO A 552 -18.86 17.34 8.26
N GLY A 553 -19.00 18.66 8.14
CA GLY A 553 -18.69 19.64 9.17
C GLY A 553 -17.20 19.93 9.35
N GLU A 554 -16.29 19.26 8.64
CA GLU A 554 -14.85 19.46 8.81
C GLU A 554 -14.14 19.84 7.50
N VAL A 555 -14.21 18.96 6.50
CA VAL A 555 -13.51 19.14 5.23
C VAL A 555 -14.22 18.39 4.11
N TYR A 556 -14.26 19.00 2.94
CA TYR A 556 -14.84 18.46 1.72
C TYR A 556 -13.88 18.69 0.57
N ALA A 557 -13.78 17.71 -0.31
CA ALA A 557 -13.18 17.85 -1.62
C ALA A 557 -14.27 17.69 -2.68
N PHE A 558 -14.15 18.43 -3.78
CA PHE A 558 -14.95 18.17 -4.96
C PHE A 558 -14.12 18.30 -6.22
N TYR A 559 -14.59 17.70 -7.31
CA TYR A 559 -13.97 17.83 -8.62
C TYR A 559 -15.01 18.19 -9.68
N LEU A 560 -14.71 19.23 -10.46
CA LEU A 560 -15.48 19.64 -11.62
C LEU A 560 -14.73 19.20 -12.88
N PRO A 561 -15.17 18.13 -13.58
CA PRO A 561 -14.50 17.66 -14.79
C PRO A 561 -14.65 18.64 -15.96
N ASP A 562 -15.70 19.45 -15.95
CA ASP A 562 -15.88 20.61 -16.81
C ASP A 562 -16.17 21.85 -15.95
N GLY A 563 -15.34 22.88 -16.08
CA GLY A 563 -15.49 24.14 -15.36
C GLY A 563 -16.46 25.12 -16.02
N SER A 564 -17.07 24.75 -17.15
CA SER A 564 -18.14 25.50 -17.78
C SER A 564 -19.48 25.15 -17.14
N ASN A 565 -20.41 26.11 -17.19
CA ASN A 565 -21.79 25.92 -16.71
C ASN A 565 -22.77 26.13 -17.88
N ASP A 566 -22.47 25.54 -19.04
CA ASP A 566 -23.29 25.67 -20.26
C ASP A 566 -23.78 24.30 -20.74
N ASP A 567 -24.96 23.89 -20.27
CA ASP A 567 -25.68 22.70 -20.75
C ASP A 567 -26.05 22.75 -22.27
N ASN A 568 -25.64 23.78 -23.02
CA ASN A 568 -25.99 23.97 -24.43
C ASN A 568 -24.77 24.23 -25.35
N PRO A 569 -24.27 23.21 -26.06
CA PRO A 569 -23.13 23.35 -26.97
C PRO A 569 -23.38 24.23 -28.23
N ASN A 570 -24.55 24.86 -28.36
CA ASN A 570 -24.92 25.71 -29.51
C ASN A 570 -25.00 27.22 -29.22
N THR A 571 -24.69 27.69 -28.02
CA THR A 571 -24.77 29.13 -27.65
C THR A 571 -23.41 29.81 -27.56
N ALA A 572 -22.64 29.75 -28.65
CA ALA A 572 -21.48 30.62 -28.84
C ALA A 572 -21.93 32.09 -28.95
N GLY A 573 -22.02 32.78 -27.81
CA GLY A 573 -22.12 34.24 -27.73
C GLY A 573 -23.42 34.77 -27.12
N ALA A 574 -23.64 34.58 -25.82
CA ALA A 574 -24.31 35.54 -24.95
C ALA A 574 -23.93 35.26 -23.49
N ILE A 575 -23.68 36.31 -22.71
CA ILE A 575 -23.45 36.27 -21.26
C ILE A 575 -24.82 36.11 -20.59
N GLU A 576 -25.41 34.94 -20.70
CA GLU A 576 -26.41 34.48 -19.74
C GLU A 576 -25.76 33.26 -19.11
N ALA A 577 -25.64 33.25 -17.77
CA ALA A 577 -25.28 32.02 -17.05
C ALA A 577 -26.17 30.90 -17.62
N GLY A 578 -25.63 29.68 -17.79
CA GLY A 578 -26.49 28.54 -18.11
C GLY A 578 -27.70 28.53 -17.17
N GLU A 579 -28.81 27.92 -17.59
CA GLU A 579 -30.12 28.02 -16.91
C GLU A 579 -30.06 27.71 -15.38
N ASN A 580 -28.97 27.09 -14.90
CA ASN A 580 -28.71 26.66 -13.52
C ASN A 580 -27.86 27.61 -12.65
N GLY A 581 -27.20 28.66 -13.19
CA GLY A 581 -26.27 29.51 -12.41
C GLY A 581 -24.92 28.82 -12.09
N PRO A 582 -24.00 29.43 -11.31
CA PRO A 582 -22.72 28.79 -10.90
C PRO A 582 -22.94 27.57 -10.00
N PRO A 583 -21.96 26.64 -9.88
CA PRO A 583 -22.09 25.48 -9.01
C PRO A 583 -22.35 25.90 -7.56
N GLU A 584 -23.21 25.16 -6.87
CA GLU A 584 -23.58 25.39 -5.48
C GLU A 584 -23.29 24.17 -4.63
N PHE A 585 -22.86 24.40 -3.38
CA PHE A 585 -22.52 23.36 -2.42
C PHE A 585 -23.45 23.41 -1.20
N ASP A 586 -23.90 22.26 -0.73
CA ASP A 586 -24.80 22.14 0.41
C ASP A 586 -24.02 22.20 1.73
N LEU A 587 -24.13 23.33 2.42
CA LEU A 587 -23.68 23.49 3.81
C LEU A 587 -24.87 23.72 4.76
N THR A 588 -26.08 23.33 4.38
CA THR A 588 -27.31 23.57 5.18
C THR A 588 -27.28 22.93 6.56
N ALA A 589 -26.60 21.78 6.70
CA ALA A 589 -26.41 21.10 7.99
C ALA A 589 -25.43 21.84 8.93
N GLU A 590 -24.56 22.70 8.38
CA GLU A 590 -23.42 23.31 9.09
C GLU A 590 -23.71 24.75 9.53
N ALA A 591 -24.89 24.98 10.13
CA ALA A 591 -25.36 26.30 10.50
C ALA A 591 -24.39 27.07 11.42
N ASN A 592 -24.03 28.29 11.02
CA ASN A 592 -23.10 29.20 11.72
C ASN A 592 -21.63 28.75 11.72
N GLN A 593 -21.28 27.64 11.07
CA GLN A 593 -19.87 27.29 10.84
C GLN A 593 -19.33 28.10 9.66
N ARG A 594 -18.05 28.45 9.69
CA ARG A 594 -17.38 29.15 8.60
C ARG A 594 -16.51 28.19 7.82
N PHE A 595 -16.50 28.35 6.50
CA PHE A 595 -15.71 27.52 5.59
C PHE A 595 -14.92 28.39 4.63
N ARG A 596 -13.80 27.87 4.16
CA ARG A 596 -12.99 28.44 3.08
C ARG A 596 -12.93 27.45 1.92
N LEU A 597 -13.07 27.96 0.70
CA LEU A 597 -12.78 27.24 -0.55
C LEU A 597 -11.42 27.68 -1.08
N ARG A 598 -10.61 26.71 -1.48
CA ARG A 598 -9.40 26.89 -2.30
C ARG A 598 -9.51 26.05 -3.57
N TRP A 599 -9.22 26.65 -4.71
CA TRP A 599 -9.17 25.96 -6.01
C TRP A 599 -7.82 25.32 -6.22
N TYR A 600 -7.81 24.08 -6.70
CA TYR A 600 -6.63 23.30 -7.04
C TYR A 600 -6.66 22.98 -8.53
N ASP A 601 -5.59 23.32 -9.23
CA ASP A 601 -5.43 23.04 -10.65
C ASP A 601 -4.91 21.59 -10.83
N PRO A 602 -5.78 20.66 -11.27
CA PRO A 602 -5.41 19.24 -11.42
C PRO A 602 -4.36 19.00 -12.51
N ARG A 603 -4.15 19.96 -13.41
CA ARG A 603 -3.16 19.89 -14.50
C ARG A 603 -1.75 20.23 -14.02
N THR A 604 -1.63 21.09 -13.01
CA THR A 604 -0.33 21.58 -12.50
C THR A 604 -0.01 21.10 -11.10
N GLY A 605 -0.99 20.56 -10.37
CA GLY A 605 -0.82 20.04 -9.02
C GLY A 605 -0.61 21.13 -7.95
N GLN A 606 -1.15 22.32 -8.18
CA GLN A 606 -1.00 23.51 -7.34
C GLN A 606 -2.35 24.15 -7.03
N PHE A 607 -2.45 24.78 -5.86
CA PHE A 607 -3.57 25.67 -5.55
C PHE A 607 -3.46 26.98 -6.35
N ASP A 608 -4.59 27.50 -6.81
CA ASP A 608 -4.69 28.78 -7.51
C ASP A 608 -4.62 29.96 -6.51
N GLY A 609 -3.40 30.40 -6.23
CA GLY A 609 -3.11 31.60 -5.45
C GLY A 609 -3.72 31.63 -4.03
N ASP A 610 -3.88 32.85 -3.50
CA ASP A 610 -4.51 33.11 -2.19
C ASP A 610 -6.04 33.35 -2.32
N LEU A 611 -6.65 33.03 -3.47
CA LEU A 611 -8.08 33.26 -3.68
C LEU A 611 -8.87 32.29 -2.81
N VAL A 612 -9.26 32.79 -1.64
CA VAL A 612 -10.09 32.10 -0.68
C VAL A 612 -11.49 32.67 -0.74
N VAL A 613 -12.46 31.83 -1.11
CA VAL A 613 -13.88 32.19 -0.97
C VAL A 613 -14.35 31.68 0.38
N GLU A 614 -14.82 32.58 1.25
CA GLU A 614 -15.35 32.20 2.55
C GLU A 614 -16.88 32.16 2.54
N PHE A 615 -17.43 31.14 3.19
CA PHE A 615 -18.86 30.96 3.35
C PHE A 615 -19.23 30.80 4.82
N THR A 616 -20.47 31.12 5.15
CA THR A 616 -21.10 30.71 6.41
C THR A 616 -22.12 29.63 6.08
N GLY A 617 -22.02 28.48 6.73
CA GLY A 617 -22.96 27.37 6.57
C GLY A 617 -24.35 27.68 7.14
N GLY A 618 -25.29 26.79 6.88
CA GLY A 618 -26.73 26.96 7.13
C GLY A 618 -27.56 27.23 5.87
N ALA A 619 -26.93 27.21 4.69
CA ALA A 619 -27.58 27.36 3.39
C ALA A 619 -26.77 26.64 2.31
N TRP A 620 -27.37 26.50 1.12
CA TRP A 620 -26.63 26.28 -0.12
C TRP A 620 -25.77 27.51 -0.40
N VAL A 621 -24.50 27.29 -0.75
CA VAL A 621 -23.54 28.37 -1.01
C VAL A 621 -23.05 28.27 -2.45
N SER A 622 -22.99 29.40 -3.15
CA SER A 622 -22.40 29.43 -4.49
C SER A 622 -20.88 29.36 -4.39
N LEU A 623 -20.26 28.43 -5.12
CA LEU A 623 -18.81 28.27 -5.17
C LEU A 623 -18.12 29.40 -5.97
N GLY A 624 -18.91 30.25 -6.64
CA GLY A 624 -18.41 31.31 -7.50
C GLY A 624 -17.88 30.77 -8.82
N LEU A 625 -16.89 31.45 -9.36
CA LEU A 625 -16.25 31.07 -10.62
C LEU A 625 -15.02 30.21 -10.36
N THR A 626 -14.81 29.23 -11.23
CA THR A 626 -13.48 28.63 -11.39
C THR A 626 -12.47 29.72 -11.75
N PRO A 627 -11.18 29.56 -11.45
CA PRO A 627 -10.15 30.57 -11.72
C PRO A 627 -10.11 31.07 -13.17
N ASP A 628 -10.48 30.22 -14.12
CA ASP A 628 -10.51 30.56 -15.54
C ASP A 628 -11.86 31.15 -16.03
N GLY A 629 -12.90 31.18 -15.19
CA GLY A 629 -14.22 31.79 -15.46
C GLY A 629 -15.25 30.90 -16.18
N PHE A 630 -16.47 31.44 -16.39
CA PHE A 630 -17.71 30.71 -16.74
C PHE A 630 -17.72 29.88 -18.04
N GLN A 631 -16.90 30.22 -19.02
CA GLN A 631 -16.94 29.60 -20.37
C GLN A 631 -15.72 28.72 -20.64
N ASN A 632 -14.99 28.34 -19.58
CA ASN A 632 -13.81 27.52 -19.74
C ASN A 632 -14.09 26.07 -19.35
N THR A 633 -13.88 25.17 -20.30
CA THR A 633 -14.03 23.71 -20.14
C THR A 633 -12.86 23.07 -19.37
N ASN A 634 -12.00 23.87 -18.74
CA ASN A 634 -10.91 23.40 -17.91
C ASN A 634 -11.46 22.79 -16.62
N ASP A 635 -10.92 21.65 -16.22
CA ASP A 635 -11.26 20.97 -14.98
C ASP A 635 -10.60 21.62 -13.76
N TRP A 636 -11.29 21.54 -12.62
CA TRP A 636 -10.85 22.12 -11.36
C TRP A 636 -11.25 21.24 -10.18
N ALA A 637 -10.33 21.02 -9.24
CA ALA A 637 -10.66 20.47 -7.94
C ALA A 637 -10.83 21.59 -6.91
N GLY A 638 -11.70 21.40 -5.93
CA GLY A 638 -11.93 22.34 -4.85
C GLY A 638 -11.75 21.69 -3.49
N LEU A 639 -11.19 22.45 -2.56
CA LEU A 639 -11.04 22.07 -1.16
C LEU A 639 -11.84 23.04 -0.29
N ILE A 640 -12.89 22.55 0.36
CA ILE A 640 -13.69 23.29 1.32
C ILE A 640 -13.30 22.84 2.72
N GLU A 641 -12.69 23.72 3.50
CA GLU A 641 -12.26 23.42 4.87
C GLU A 641 -13.01 24.31 5.85
N ARG A 642 -13.41 23.74 6.98
CA ARG A 642 -13.91 24.54 8.10
C ARG A 642 -12.81 25.47 8.58
N ILE A 643 -13.12 26.76 8.65
CA ILE A 643 -12.26 27.76 9.27
C ILE A 643 -12.45 27.61 10.78
N ALA A 644 -11.40 27.18 11.46
CA ALA A 644 -11.37 27.23 12.90
C ALA A 644 -11.28 28.72 13.32
N GLU A 645 -12.30 29.23 14.03
CA GLU A 645 -12.31 30.60 14.55
C GLU A 645 -11.37 30.68 15.75
N ALA A 646 -10.35 31.55 15.72
CA ALA A 646 -9.44 31.69 16.84
C ALA A 646 -10.24 32.02 18.12
N GLY A 647 -10.11 31.20 19.16
CA GLY A 647 -10.97 31.27 20.34
C GLY A 647 -12.01 30.15 20.45
N ASP A 648 -12.35 29.47 19.35
CA ASP A 648 -13.30 28.36 19.30
C ASP A 648 -12.50 27.04 19.32
N ALA A 649 -12.20 26.56 20.53
CA ALA A 649 -11.44 25.32 20.74
C ALA A 649 -12.30 24.08 20.50
N ASN A 650 -13.60 24.15 20.81
CA ASN A 650 -14.49 22.99 20.64
C ASN A 650 -15.01 22.84 19.19
N ILE A 651 -14.82 23.89 18.37
CA ILE A 651 -15.18 24.02 16.96
C ILE A 651 -16.69 23.89 16.72
N ASP A 652 -17.48 24.47 17.62
CA ASP A 652 -18.95 24.54 17.53
C ASP A 652 -19.45 25.82 16.82
N GLY A 653 -18.52 26.65 16.35
CA GLY A 653 -18.77 27.91 15.67
C GLY A 653 -19.00 29.06 16.63
N ARG A 654 -18.80 28.87 17.94
CA ARG A 654 -18.97 29.88 18.99
C ARG A 654 -17.67 30.04 19.77
N VAL A 655 -17.44 31.24 20.27
CA VAL A 655 -16.35 31.52 21.21
C VAL A 655 -16.97 31.87 22.55
N ASP A 656 -17.05 30.89 23.46
CA ASP A 656 -17.76 31.01 24.73
C ASP A 656 -17.08 30.32 25.92
N GLU A 657 -17.80 30.15 27.04
CA GLU A 657 -17.26 29.54 28.25
C GLU A 657 -16.71 28.12 28.09
N PHE A 658 -17.17 27.37 27.07
CA PHE A 658 -16.68 26.02 26.83
C PHE A 658 -15.26 26.04 26.26
N ASP A 659 -14.93 26.99 25.40
CA ASP A 659 -13.57 27.15 24.85
C ASP A 659 -12.59 27.64 25.92
N LEU A 660 -13.04 28.59 26.74
CA LEU A 660 -12.25 29.06 27.87
C LEU A 660 -11.98 27.93 28.87
N ALA A 661 -12.95 27.02 29.08
CA ALA A 661 -12.75 25.86 29.94
C ALA A 661 -11.76 24.85 29.34
N LEU A 662 -11.78 24.63 28.02
CA LEU A 662 -10.81 23.78 27.31
C LEU A 662 -9.39 24.39 27.42
N MET A 663 -9.25 25.69 27.18
CA MET A 663 -7.98 26.39 27.36
C MET A 663 -7.47 26.27 28.80
N ALA A 664 -8.33 26.53 29.79
CA ALA A 664 -7.96 26.45 31.20
C ALA A 664 -7.49 25.03 31.60
N ALA A 665 -8.07 23.98 31.00
CA ALA A 665 -7.67 22.60 31.26
C ALA A 665 -6.30 22.24 30.67
N ASN A 666 -5.88 22.93 29.60
CA ASN A 666 -4.63 22.67 28.87
C ASN A 666 -3.57 23.76 29.06
N TRP A 667 -3.80 24.74 29.93
CA TRP A 667 -2.90 25.88 30.15
C TRP A 667 -1.46 25.45 30.44
N GLN A 668 -0.50 26.06 29.73
CA GLN A 668 0.95 25.77 29.80
C GLN A 668 1.32 24.33 29.42
N GLN A 669 0.43 23.57 28.79
CA GLN A 669 0.72 22.27 28.22
C GLN A 669 1.01 22.42 26.73
N ALA A 670 1.68 21.43 26.15
CA ALA A 670 1.72 21.31 24.71
C ALA A 670 0.36 20.81 24.21
N GLY A 671 -0.10 21.35 23.08
CA GLY A 671 -1.35 20.89 22.49
C GLY A 671 -1.60 21.49 21.11
N ASP A 672 -2.78 21.19 20.58
CA ASP A 672 -3.27 21.64 19.30
C ASP A 672 -4.44 22.63 19.44
N TRP A 673 -5.02 23.01 18.31
CA TRP A 673 -6.17 23.90 18.27
C TRP A 673 -7.34 23.47 19.17
N ARG A 674 -7.67 22.17 19.21
CA ARG A 674 -8.78 21.65 20.04
C ARG A 674 -8.46 21.72 21.54
N GLN A 675 -7.18 21.84 21.87
CA GLN A 675 -6.68 22.08 23.20
C GLN A 675 -6.48 23.57 23.50
N ALA A 676 -6.86 24.45 22.56
CA ALA A 676 -6.78 25.90 22.58
C ALA A 676 -5.39 26.52 22.27
N ASP A 677 -4.57 25.84 21.47
CA ASP A 677 -3.44 26.48 20.77
C ASP A 677 -3.96 27.15 19.48
N PHE A 678 -4.36 28.43 19.60
CA PHE A 678 -4.99 29.18 18.53
C PHE A 678 -3.98 29.89 17.61
N ASN A 679 -2.70 29.93 18.00
CA ASN A 679 -1.63 30.50 17.17
C ASN A 679 -0.79 29.41 16.46
N GLY A 680 -0.92 28.15 16.86
CA GLY A 680 -0.26 26.98 16.28
C GLY A 680 1.21 26.82 16.66
N ASP A 681 1.68 27.43 17.76
CA ASP A 681 3.07 27.35 18.21
C ASP A 681 3.38 26.12 19.09
N GLY A 682 2.36 25.32 19.38
CA GLY A 682 2.41 24.08 20.13
C GLY A 682 2.34 24.27 21.65
N THR A 683 2.12 25.47 22.17
CA THR A 683 2.00 25.75 23.62
C THR A 683 0.79 26.62 23.93
N ILE A 684 -0.11 26.14 24.79
CA ILE A 684 -1.28 26.94 25.20
C ILE A 684 -0.86 28.00 26.23
N ASP A 685 -0.84 29.27 25.81
CA ASP A 685 -0.39 30.37 26.66
C ASP A 685 -1.21 31.67 26.55
N SER A 686 -0.63 32.78 27.04
CA SER A 686 -1.27 34.09 27.03
C SER A 686 -1.58 34.64 25.63
N VAL A 687 -0.87 34.20 24.59
CA VAL A 687 -1.13 34.58 23.20
C VAL A 687 -2.44 33.95 22.73
N ASP A 688 -2.69 32.69 23.07
CA ASP A 688 -3.95 32.01 22.73
C ASP A 688 -5.13 32.59 23.49
N LEU A 689 -4.93 32.88 24.78
CA LEU A 689 -5.97 33.56 25.56
C LEU A 689 -6.31 34.92 24.97
N GLN A 690 -5.33 35.64 24.43
CA GLN A 690 -5.58 36.90 23.75
C GLN A 690 -6.43 36.68 22.49
N LEU A 691 -6.10 35.68 21.68
CA LEU A 691 -6.87 35.31 20.49
C LEU A 691 -8.32 34.94 20.83
N LEU A 692 -8.53 34.16 21.88
CA LEU A 692 -9.85 33.84 22.41
C LEU A 692 -10.62 35.07 22.89
N ALA A 693 -9.94 35.94 23.64
CA ALA A 693 -10.56 37.15 24.17
C ALA A 693 -10.96 38.14 23.06
N GLU A 694 -10.15 38.26 22.00
CA GLU A 694 -10.42 39.12 20.84
C GLU A 694 -11.66 38.67 20.06
N ARG A 695 -12.04 37.39 20.18
CA ARG A 695 -13.20 36.79 19.51
C ARG A 695 -14.34 36.42 20.44
N TRP A 696 -14.26 36.79 21.72
CA TRP A 696 -15.25 36.43 22.72
C TRP A 696 -16.68 36.80 22.31
N GLY A 697 -17.56 35.80 22.27
CA GLY A 697 -18.95 35.92 21.85
C GLY A 697 -19.18 35.91 20.33
N ALA A 698 -18.16 35.64 19.52
CA ALA A 698 -18.34 35.29 18.12
C ALA A 698 -19.27 34.07 18.00
N GLY A 699 -20.14 34.04 16.98
CA GLY A 699 -21.08 32.94 16.74
C GLY A 699 -22.29 32.84 17.67
N VAL A 700 -22.34 33.62 18.76
CA VAL A 700 -23.46 33.57 19.72
C VAL A 700 -24.53 34.61 19.38
N GLY A 701 -25.71 34.15 18.99
CA GLY A 701 -26.90 35.00 18.81
C GLY A 701 -27.55 35.39 20.14
N GLY A 702 -26.97 36.35 20.89
CA GLY A 702 -27.50 36.79 22.19
C GLY A 702 -26.46 37.46 23.09
N GLU A 703 -26.83 37.77 24.35
CA GLU A 703 -25.84 38.21 25.36
C GLU A 703 -25.04 37.01 25.88
N VAL A 704 -23.74 36.99 25.61
CA VAL A 704 -22.76 36.08 26.25
C VAL A 704 -22.31 36.70 27.57
N ALA A 705 -22.06 35.88 28.59
CA ALA A 705 -21.45 36.39 29.81
C ALA A 705 -20.12 37.08 29.47
N SER A 706 -19.88 38.28 30.02
CA SER A 706 -18.62 38.99 29.76
C SER A 706 -17.44 38.14 30.21
N LEU A 707 -16.41 38.01 29.37
CA LEU A 707 -15.20 37.25 29.69
C LEU A 707 -14.61 37.63 31.07
N ASP A 708 -14.63 38.92 31.42
CA ASP A 708 -14.23 39.43 32.73
C ASP A 708 -14.99 38.76 33.90
N ALA A 709 -16.30 38.55 33.75
CA ALA A 709 -17.12 37.91 34.77
C ALA A 709 -16.85 36.41 34.90
N LEU A 710 -16.48 35.73 33.82
CA LEU A 710 -16.14 34.31 33.82
C LEU A 710 -14.74 34.06 34.39
N LEU A 711 -13.77 34.91 34.05
CA LEU A 711 -12.41 34.83 34.61
C LEU A 711 -12.39 34.98 36.15
N THR A 712 -13.40 35.64 36.74
CA THR A 712 -13.55 35.71 38.21
C THR A 712 -14.08 34.42 38.86
N GLN A 713 -14.60 33.47 38.07
CA GLN A 713 -15.18 32.22 38.55
C GLN A 713 -14.19 31.05 38.58
N PHE A 714 -13.04 31.17 37.92
CA PHE A 714 -11.99 30.14 37.94
C PHE A 714 -11.00 30.38 39.09
N PRO A 715 -10.99 29.54 40.14
CA PRO A 715 -10.05 29.68 41.24
C PRO A 715 -8.64 29.28 40.81
N SER A 716 -7.71 30.25 40.87
CA SER A 716 -6.25 30.10 40.88
C SER A 716 -5.69 28.99 39.96
N ILE A 717 -5.35 29.38 38.73
CA ILE A 717 -4.35 28.66 37.92
C ILE A 717 -3.09 28.48 38.79
N PRO A 718 -2.62 27.26 39.06
CA PRO A 718 -1.46 27.04 39.91
C PRO A 718 -0.20 27.52 39.21
N GLU A 719 0.55 28.43 39.82
CA GLU A 719 1.85 28.84 39.31
C GLU A 719 2.90 28.89 40.42
N PRO A 720 4.17 28.87 40.04
CA PRO A 720 5.13 29.79 40.61
C PRO A 720 5.61 30.77 39.53
N GLY A 721 4.95 31.92 39.33
CA GLY A 721 5.49 32.97 38.43
C GLY A 721 4.74 34.29 38.18
N THR A 722 3.42 34.32 38.03
CA THR A 722 2.78 35.26 37.09
C THR A 722 1.40 35.82 37.51
N ALA A 723 1.15 35.99 38.82
CA ALA A 723 -0.03 36.73 39.32
C ALA A 723 -0.07 38.23 38.91
N ALA A 724 0.98 38.77 38.31
CA ALA A 724 1.03 40.15 37.84
C ALA A 724 0.36 40.37 36.47
N THR A 725 0.14 39.31 35.66
CA THR A 725 -0.23 39.47 34.25
C THR A 725 -1.75 39.47 34.04
N PHE A 726 -2.53 38.62 34.74
CA PHE A 726 -3.99 38.60 34.62
C PHE A 726 -4.70 39.79 35.29
N ALA A 727 -4.21 40.26 36.44
CA ALA A 727 -4.73 41.48 37.07
C ALA A 727 -4.34 42.76 36.28
N ALA A 728 -3.22 42.74 35.56
CA ALA A 728 -2.83 43.81 34.65
C ALA A 728 -3.69 43.85 33.38
N LEU A 729 -4.15 42.69 32.89
CA LEU A 729 -5.06 42.59 31.74
C LEU A 729 -6.48 43.06 32.09
N ALA A 730 -7.04 42.67 33.25
CA ALA A 730 -8.31 43.24 33.74
C ALA A 730 -8.25 44.78 33.91
N GLY A 731 -7.06 45.33 34.20
CA GLY A 731 -6.82 46.78 34.24
C GLY A 731 -6.66 47.46 32.87
N LEU A 732 -6.25 46.71 31.83
CA LEU A 732 -6.16 47.19 30.44
C LEU A 732 -7.54 47.26 29.77
N PHE A 733 -8.47 46.36 30.10
CA PHE A 733 -9.84 46.37 29.56
C PHE A 733 -10.72 47.53 30.08
N ALA A 734 -10.40 48.11 31.25
CA ALA A 734 -11.04 49.33 31.72
C ALA A 734 -10.68 50.59 30.88
N ARG A 735 -9.66 50.52 30.00
CA ARG A 735 -9.23 51.64 29.15
C ARG A 735 -9.83 51.65 27.73
N TRP A 736 -10.53 50.60 27.32
CA TRP A 736 -11.21 50.52 26.02
C TRP A 736 -12.71 50.87 26.07
N ARG A 737 -13.15 51.52 27.16
CA ARG A 737 -14.42 52.25 27.24
C ARG A 737 -14.16 53.75 27.47
N MET A 738 -13.65 54.41 26.43
CA MET A 738 -13.87 55.83 26.16
C MET A 738 -13.85 56.08 24.66
#